data_AF-A0A812JLV3-F1
#
_entry.id   AF-A0A812JLV3-F1
#
_cell.length_a   1.000
_cell.length_b   1.000
_cell.length_c   1.000
_cell.angle_alpha   90.00
_cell.angle_beta   90.00
_cell.angle_gamma   90.00
#
_symmetry.space_group_name_H-M   'P 1'
#
loop_
_entity.id
_entity.type
_entity.pdbx_description
1 polymer ?
#
loop_
_entity_poly.entity_id
_entity_poly.type
_entity_poly.pdbx_seq_one_letter_code
_entity_poly.pdbx_strand_id
1 'polypeptide(L)'
;MSTLLFSHPACEQHDPGPLHPENPGRLKAIMKTLDSPEFSGLLRREAPRAEHGQIARVHPDSFVHEVLAAIPDHGDRMLDADTIVSPGSGEAALRAAGAVVAAVDAVMAGEADNAFCAVRPPGHHAEPRQAMGFCLFNNVAVGALHAREVHRCHRVAVVDFDVHHGNGTQAMFWDDPDLFYASTHQFPFYPGTGRAQERGVANNIINVPLPPPAGSAEFRQAMRDCVIPAMTRFEPEFVFISAGFDAHADDPLASLNFVEEDYAWATQQLMELARSACGGRLVSVLEGGYDHAALASCAAAHVRTLMTRHTPGGKRMPKNEVPNDIQAMSFEEALDALKQIVAKLEQGQGALDSAIEDYERGAALKRHCDQKLREAQAKIEKISLSADGTADALASQGETISALLDRMLPKTDGPRGRVVEAMRYAALSGGKRLRPFLVRESARLFDVPEQQALRVGAAIEMVHCYSLIHDDLPAMDDSDLRRGRPTVHIAFDEATAILAGDGLLTEAFAVLSGPETHDLAAVRVELLRQLAAAAGAAGMVGGQMIDMSPERAELDLAGISHLQSLKTGALILFSCEAGPILAQAPEPQRQALKDYARDLGLAFQIADDILDAESTPEALGKPTGQDASLGKATFVGQLGISGARNKAEALVDSACRRLDLFGQKADLLREAAAFVVARVAEALAEIGHNRRPTPLLDSVSDPSDLRKLDEGQLRDFADELRAEMIEAVSVTGGHLGAGLGVVELTTALHHVFNTPDDRLIWDVSHQCYPHKILTGRRDRIRSLRQGGGLSGFTSRKESPYDPFGAAHSSTSISAGLGFSVARDFRGDDNAVIAVIGDGAMSAGMAYEAMNNAGAMNSRLIVILNDNDMSIAPPVGAMSAYLSQLISSKPFQSVRSLGRVVAKRFPRPIEMAARRAEEYARGLLTGGTLFEALGIEMPERGSAVEIGKGRILREGSKVAILSLGTRLADALAAADDLAARGLSTTVADARFAKPLDEDLVRRLAGEHEVLITVEEGAIGGFATQVMQFLARQGLFDKGLRFRPVTLPDFFIDHDKPERQLALAGVDREGILAAALQALGQQEVESPARA
;
A
#
# COMPACT_ATOMS: atom_id res chain seq x y z
N MET A 1 11.36 34.12 30.96
CA MET A 1 12.74 33.59 31.10
C MET A 1 13.68 34.73 30.74
N SER A 2 14.99 34.51 30.75
CA SER A 2 15.97 35.35 30.06
C SER A 2 16.18 34.76 28.67
N THR A 3 16.00 35.58 27.63
CA THR A 3 16.12 35.17 26.23
C THR A 3 17.20 36.01 25.57
N LEU A 4 18.22 35.36 25.00
CA LEU A 4 19.24 36.01 24.18
C LEU A 4 18.75 36.20 22.75
N LEU A 5 19.07 37.35 22.16
CA LEU A 5 18.91 37.63 20.73
C LEU A 5 20.30 37.82 20.13
N PHE A 6 20.67 36.93 19.21
CA PHE A 6 21.88 37.07 18.39
C PHE A 6 21.52 37.57 16.99
N SER A 7 22.23 38.61 16.55
CA SER A 7 22.19 39.10 15.16
C SER A 7 23.48 39.84 14.84
N HIS A 8 23.72 40.20 13.57
CA HIS A 8 24.90 40.97 13.19
C HIS A 8 24.64 41.78 11.91
N PRO A 9 25.14 43.03 11.78
CA PRO A 9 24.93 43.86 10.59
C PRO A 9 25.45 43.22 9.29
N ALA A 10 26.49 42.39 9.35
CA ALA A 10 26.98 41.65 8.17
C ALA A 10 25.92 40.70 7.59
N CYS A 11 24.99 40.18 8.41
CA CYS A 11 23.88 39.37 7.90
C CYS A 11 23.04 40.17 6.91
N GLU A 12 22.91 41.50 7.04
CA GLU A 12 22.21 42.37 6.07
C GLU A 12 22.98 42.58 4.77
N GLN A 13 24.28 42.26 4.73
CA GLN A 13 25.15 42.44 3.56
C GLN A 13 25.12 41.23 2.61
N HIS A 14 24.54 40.10 3.02
CA HIS A 14 24.15 39.06 2.08
C HIS A 14 23.00 39.61 1.22
N ASP A 15 23.27 39.86 -0.05
CA ASP A 15 22.29 40.40 -1.00
C ASP A 15 22.28 39.53 -2.27
N PRO A 16 21.33 38.59 -2.38
CA PRO A 16 21.13 37.74 -3.56
C PRO A 16 20.63 38.48 -4.81
N GLY A 17 20.33 39.78 -4.71
CA GLY A 17 19.92 40.61 -5.84
C GLY A 17 18.45 41.03 -5.81
N PRO A 18 18.04 41.94 -6.73
CA PRO A 18 16.70 42.48 -6.77
C PRO A 18 15.66 41.42 -7.15
N LEU A 19 14.51 41.44 -6.46
CA LEU A 19 13.38 40.48 -6.62
C LEU A 19 13.62 39.08 -6.04
N HIS A 20 14.80 38.79 -5.49
CA HIS A 20 15.03 37.53 -4.80
C HIS A 20 14.25 37.49 -3.48
N PRO A 21 13.53 36.38 -3.15
CA PRO A 21 12.74 36.31 -1.92
C PRO A 21 13.62 36.35 -0.67
N GLU A 22 14.75 35.63 -0.66
CA GLU A 22 15.79 35.80 0.36
C GLU A 22 16.50 37.14 0.12
N ASN A 23 16.17 38.16 0.93
CA ASN A 23 16.72 39.51 0.78
C ASN A 23 16.92 40.20 2.15
N PRO A 24 17.74 41.26 2.23
CA PRO A 24 18.01 41.99 3.49
C PRO A 24 16.79 42.55 4.21
N GLY A 25 15.69 42.79 3.49
CA GLY A 25 14.42 43.27 4.04
C GLY A 25 13.84 42.34 5.11
N ARG A 26 14.09 41.02 4.99
CA ARG A 26 13.62 40.00 5.95
C ARG A 26 14.13 40.29 7.37
N LEU A 27 15.45 40.39 7.52
CA LEU A 27 16.06 40.66 8.83
C LEU A 27 15.73 42.07 9.33
N LYS A 28 15.68 43.07 8.44
CA LYS A 28 15.27 44.44 8.80
C LYS A 28 13.85 44.50 9.36
N ALA A 29 12.92 43.72 8.80
CA ALA A 29 11.54 43.64 9.27
C ALA A 29 11.46 43.02 10.68
N ILE A 30 12.17 41.92 10.91
CA ILE A 30 12.25 41.28 12.23
C ILE A 30 12.87 42.24 13.26
N MET A 31 14.04 42.81 12.96
CA MET A 31 14.75 43.68 13.90
C MET A 31 13.93 44.92 14.24
N LYS A 32 13.27 45.54 13.25
CA LYS A 32 12.36 46.67 13.49
C LYS A 32 11.25 46.34 14.50
N THR A 33 10.67 45.14 14.42
CA THR A 33 9.62 44.71 15.34
C THR A 33 10.18 44.35 16.72
N LEU A 34 11.31 43.64 16.77
CA LEU A 34 11.97 43.28 18.02
C LEU A 34 12.59 44.48 18.73
N ASP A 35 12.83 45.61 18.06
CA ASP A 35 13.28 46.87 18.69
C ASP A 35 12.15 47.64 19.39
N SER A 36 10.91 47.17 19.29
CA SER A 36 9.78 47.79 20.00
C SER A 36 9.89 47.60 21.53
N PRO A 37 9.27 48.50 22.33
CA PRO A 37 9.38 48.45 23.80
C PRO A 37 8.97 47.12 24.45
N GLU A 38 8.08 46.36 23.80
CA GLU A 38 7.65 45.03 24.24
C GLU A 38 8.82 44.06 24.46
N PHE A 39 9.85 44.14 23.63
CA PHE A 39 10.99 43.23 23.63
C PHE A 39 12.24 43.81 24.32
N SER A 40 12.06 44.87 25.12
CA SER A 40 13.13 45.50 25.91
C SER A 40 13.82 44.54 26.90
N GLY A 41 13.18 43.41 27.23
CA GLY A 41 13.74 42.35 28.06
C GLY A 41 14.69 41.38 27.34
N LEU A 42 14.87 41.47 26.03
CA LEU A 42 15.83 40.64 25.28
C LEU A 42 17.27 41.02 25.61
N LEU A 43 18.10 40.02 25.89
CA LEU A 43 19.54 40.20 26.03
C LEU A 43 20.17 40.19 24.64
N ARG A 44 20.67 41.31 24.16
CA ARG A 44 21.16 41.44 22.78
C ARG A 44 22.67 41.23 22.71
N ARG A 45 23.12 40.38 21.77
CA ARG A 45 24.53 40.15 21.49
C ARG A 45 24.80 40.14 20.00
N GLU A 46 25.95 40.68 19.62
CA GLU A 46 26.44 40.55 18.26
C GLU A 46 26.89 39.11 18.00
N ALA A 47 26.50 38.55 16.87
CA ALA A 47 26.94 37.22 16.47
C ALA A 47 28.45 37.21 16.20
N PRO A 48 29.25 36.32 16.83
CA PRO A 48 30.65 36.16 16.49
C PRO A 48 30.81 35.44 15.15
N ARG A 49 32.02 35.45 14.58
CA ARG A 49 32.34 34.59 13.43
C ARG A 49 32.51 33.16 13.94
N ALA A 50 31.94 32.19 13.23
CA ALA A 50 32.28 30.80 13.43
C ALA A 50 33.75 30.55 13.04
N GLU A 51 34.46 29.80 13.87
CA GLU A 51 35.78 29.30 13.53
C GLU A 51 35.66 28.16 12.51
N HIS A 52 36.67 28.01 11.65
CA HIS A 52 36.68 26.97 10.61
C HIS A 52 36.38 25.58 11.17
N GLY A 53 37.02 25.21 12.29
CA GLY A 53 36.82 23.92 12.95
C GLY A 53 35.40 23.70 13.46
N GLN A 54 34.61 24.76 13.69
CA GLN A 54 33.22 24.63 14.11
C GLN A 54 32.32 24.24 12.94
N ILE A 55 32.54 24.83 11.77
CA ILE A 55 31.81 24.50 10.53
C ILE A 55 32.24 23.12 10.01
N ALA A 56 33.54 22.80 10.15
CA ALA A 56 34.13 21.54 9.73
C ALA A 56 33.57 20.29 10.43
N ARG A 57 32.85 20.46 11.55
CA ARG A 57 32.12 19.36 12.22
C ARG A 57 31.04 18.75 11.33
N VAL A 58 30.44 19.59 10.48
CA VAL A 58 29.27 19.26 9.68
C VAL A 58 29.63 19.16 8.21
N HIS A 59 30.46 20.09 7.74
CA HIS A 59 30.83 20.21 6.35
C HIS A 59 32.30 19.84 6.15
N PRO A 60 32.66 19.00 5.16
CA PRO A 60 34.06 18.71 4.87
C PRO A 60 34.84 19.98 4.54
N ASP A 61 36.12 20.04 4.95
CA ASP A 61 37.00 21.19 4.72
C ASP A 61 37.02 21.67 3.26
N SER A 62 36.96 20.71 2.32
CA SER A 62 36.92 21.02 0.88
C SER A 62 35.69 21.83 0.49
N PHE A 63 34.53 21.50 1.05
CA PHE A 63 33.28 22.21 0.78
C PHE A 63 33.28 23.60 1.41
N VAL A 64 33.76 23.73 2.65
CA VAL A 64 33.89 25.03 3.32
C VAL A 64 34.79 25.96 2.51
N HIS A 65 35.92 25.44 2.02
CA HIS A 65 36.83 26.20 1.17
C HIS A 65 36.18 26.58 -0.17
N GLU A 66 35.47 25.65 -0.81
CA GLU A 66 34.80 25.89 -2.08
C GLU A 66 33.74 27.00 -2.00
N VAL A 67 32.87 26.95 -0.98
CA VAL A 67 31.82 27.97 -0.77
C VAL A 67 32.45 29.34 -0.52
N LEU A 68 33.46 29.42 0.37
CA LEU A 68 34.12 30.69 0.68
C LEU A 68 34.93 31.24 -0.49
N ALA A 69 35.59 30.38 -1.27
CA ALA A 69 36.31 30.77 -2.48
C ALA A 69 35.37 31.16 -3.63
N ALA A 70 34.10 30.74 -3.58
CA ALA A 70 33.11 31.11 -4.58
C ALA A 70 32.54 32.52 -4.39
N ILE A 71 32.72 33.13 -3.21
CA ILE A 71 32.25 34.49 -2.92
C ILE A 71 32.91 35.50 -3.86
N PRO A 72 32.14 36.28 -4.65
CA PRO A 72 32.72 37.24 -5.58
C PRO A 72 33.21 38.50 -4.87
N ASP A 73 34.27 39.13 -5.38
CA ASP A 73 34.72 40.45 -4.91
C ASP A 73 33.71 41.57 -5.27
N HIS A 74 33.00 41.41 -6.39
CA HIS A 74 32.00 42.35 -6.92
C HIS A 74 30.86 41.58 -7.63
N GLY A 75 29.63 42.12 -7.59
CA GLY A 75 28.47 41.52 -8.26
C GLY A 75 27.90 40.31 -7.51
N ASP A 76 27.12 39.48 -8.18
CA ASP A 76 26.56 38.25 -7.65
C ASP A 76 27.11 37.01 -8.40
N ARG A 77 27.01 35.85 -7.76
CA ARG A 77 27.35 34.56 -8.34
C ARG A 77 26.35 33.51 -7.87
N MET A 78 25.85 32.72 -8.80
CA MET A 78 24.98 31.60 -8.51
C MET A 78 25.80 30.35 -8.16
N LEU A 79 25.56 29.76 -6.98
CA LEU A 79 26.14 28.47 -6.57
C LEU A 79 25.29 27.28 -7.03
N ASP A 80 23.97 27.44 -6.97
CA ASP A 80 22.97 26.54 -7.55
C ASP A 80 21.75 27.36 -8.01
N ALA A 81 20.77 26.75 -8.68
CA ALA A 81 19.65 27.40 -9.37
C ALA A 81 18.89 28.47 -8.55
N ASP A 82 18.87 28.36 -7.23
CA ASP A 82 18.21 29.28 -6.30
C ASP A 82 19.16 29.92 -5.28
N THR A 83 20.44 29.55 -5.23
CA THR A 83 21.37 29.95 -4.17
C THR A 83 22.43 30.89 -4.72
N ILE A 84 22.27 32.18 -4.42
CA ILE A 84 23.10 33.26 -4.97
C ILE A 84 23.94 33.89 -3.85
N VAL A 85 25.21 34.17 -4.14
CA VAL A 85 26.15 34.84 -3.25
C VAL A 85 26.64 36.17 -3.83
N SER A 86 26.79 37.15 -2.95
CA SER A 86 27.41 38.47 -3.19
C SER A 86 28.55 38.73 -2.19
N PRO A 87 29.33 39.82 -2.28
CA PRO A 87 30.56 40.00 -1.52
C PRO A 87 30.40 39.91 0.01
N GLY A 88 29.24 40.30 0.54
CA GLY A 88 28.94 40.21 1.97
C GLY A 88 28.56 38.81 2.47
N SER A 89 28.32 37.85 1.57
CA SER A 89 27.71 36.55 1.91
C SER A 89 28.63 35.65 2.72
N GLY A 90 29.94 35.69 2.46
CA GLY A 90 30.91 34.90 3.21
C GLY A 90 30.94 35.29 4.69
N GLU A 91 31.05 36.58 4.99
CA GLU A 91 31.02 37.06 6.38
C GLU A 91 29.64 36.83 7.02
N ALA A 92 28.55 37.04 6.28
CA ALA A 92 27.20 36.75 6.77
C ALA A 92 27.03 35.27 7.18
N ALA A 93 27.48 34.32 6.35
CA ALA A 93 27.38 32.89 6.64
C ALA A 93 28.22 32.48 7.87
N LEU A 94 29.44 33.02 8.01
CA LEU A 94 30.26 32.77 9.19
C LEU A 94 29.62 33.34 10.47
N ARG A 95 28.94 34.49 10.38
CA ARG A 95 28.21 35.10 11.49
C ARG A 95 26.94 34.32 11.84
N ALA A 96 26.23 33.80 10.84
CA ALA A 96 25.05 32.98 11.03
C ALA A 96 25.37 31.70 11.81
N ALA A 97 26.37 30.93 11.37
CA ALA A 97 26.83 29.74 12.09
C ALA A 97 27.40 30.10 13.48
N GLY A 98 28.16 31.19 13.57
CA GLY A 98 28.77 31.64 14.84
C GLY A 98 27.75 32.10 15.88
N ALA A 99 26.61 32.65 15.45
CA ALA A 99 25.50 32.98 16.33
C ALA A 99 24.96 31.74 17.05
N VAL A 100 24.74 30.64 16.31
CA VAL A 100 24.18 29.41 16.86
C VAL A 100 25.16 28.77 17.85
N VAL A 101 26.46 28.73 17.50
CA VAL A 101 27.51 28.25 18.41
C VAL A 101 27.53 29.07 19.71
N ALA A 102 27.56 30.40 19.62
CA ALA A 102 27.58 31.27 20.80
C ALA A 102 26.29 31.19 21.63
N ALA A 103 25.15 30.94 20.98
CA ALA A 103 23.87 30.71 21.64
C ALA A 103 23.89 29.40 22.45
N VAL A 104 24.44 28.33 21.89
CA VAL A 104 24.64 27.06 22.62
C VAL A 104 25.54 27.27 23.82
N ASP A 105 26.70 27.92 23.65
CA ASP A 105 27.62 28.24 24.74
C ASP A 105 26.92 29.00 25.87
N ALA A 106 26.18 30.06 25.53
CA ALA A 106 25.51 30.90 26.51
C ALA A 106 24.39 30.18 27.26
N VAL A 107 23.60 29.33 26.57
CA VAL A 107 22.54 28.53 27.20
C VAL A 107 23.15 27.43 28.08
N MET A 108 24.22 26.77 27.63
CA MET A 108 24.94 25.76 28.44
C MET A 108 25.62 26.36 29.67
N ALA A 109 26.14 27.58 29.56
CA ALA A 109 26.71 28.33 30.67
C ALA A 109 25.65 28.90 31.64
N GLY A 110 24.36 28.81 31.31
CA GLY A 110 23.26 29.36 32.10
C GLY A 110 23.20 30.90 32.09
N GLU A 111 23.81 31.54 31.10
CA GLU A 111 23.76 32.99 30.92
C GLU A 111 22.39 33.47 30.43
N ALA A 112 21.64 32.58 29.77
CA ALA A 112 20.23 32.74 29.45
C ALA A 112 19.53 31.38 29.46
N ASP A 113 18.21 31.40 29.63
CA ASP A 113 17.40 30.17 29.61
C ASP A 113 17.24 29.62 28.19
N ASN A 114 17.14 30.51 27.20
CA ASN A 114 17.05 30.17 25.77
C ASN A 114 17.59 31.31 24.90
N ALA A 115 17.71 31.07 23.59
CA ALA A 115 18.16 32.07 22.64
C ALA A 115 17.41 32.00 21.30
N PHE A 116 17.32 33.14 20.61
CA PHE A 116 16.89 33.26 19.22
C PHE A 116 18.01 33.88 18.37
N CYS A 117 18.40 33.19 17.30
CA CYS A 117 19.40 33.65 16.34
C CYS A 117 18.70 34.23 15.11
N ALA A 118 18.54 35.56 15.09
CA ALA A 118 18.01 36.30 13.95
C ALA A 118 19.14 36.56 12.94
N VAL A 119 19.43 35.55 12.12
CA VAL A 119 20.57 35.53 11.20
C VAL A 119 20.15 35.14 9.78
N ARG A 120 21.02 35.46 8.82
CA ARG A 120 20.89 35.06 7.42
C ARG A 120 22.29 35.07 6.78
N PRO A 121 22.59 34.18 5.81
CA PRO A 121 21.69 33.22 5.13
C PRO A 121 21.12 32.10 6.04
N PRO A 122 19.98 31.49 5.67
CA PRO A 122 19.43 30.31 6.37
C PRO A 122 20.36 29.10 6.25
N GLY A 123 20.02 27.98 6.92
CA GLY A 123 20.90 26.82 7.02
C GLY A 123 20.31 25.45 6.71
N HIS A 124 19.03 25.19 6.98
CA HIS A 124 18.50 23.83 7.05
C HIS A 124 18.56 23.00 5.75
N HIS A 125 18.71 23.63 4.58
CA HIS A 125 18.86 22.95 3.28
C HIS A 125 20.31 22.60 2.92
N ALA A 126 21.31 23.24 3.53
CA ALA A 126 22.71 22.97 3.22
C ALA A 126 23.07 21.53 3.61
N GLU A 127 23.32 20.69 2.61
CA GLU A 127 23.75 19.30 2.79
C GLU A 127 25.26 19.26 3.11
N PRO A 128 25.80 18.12 3.57
CA PRO A 128 27.22 18.03 3.94
C PRO A 128 28.18 18.57 2.88
N ARG A 129 27.87 18.40 1.58
CA ARG A 129 28.72 18.82 0.45
C ARG A 129 28.01 19.69 -0.60
N GLN A 130 26.86 20.28 -0.28
CA GLN A 130 26.11 21.09 -1.24
C GLN A 130 25.41 22.28 -0.57
N ALA A 131 25.62 23.48 -1.13
CA ALA A 131 24.84 24.67 -0.81
C ALA A 131 23.61 24.69 -1.72
N MET A 132 22.41 24.85 -1.15
CA MET A 132 21.14 24.84 -1.87
C MET A 132 20.03 25.46 -1.02
N GLY A 133 18.90 25.84 -1.63
CA GLY A 133 17.73 26.36 -0.91
C GLY A 133 18.07 27.62 -0.09
N PHE A 134 18.86 28.53 -0.68
CA PHE A 134 19.39 29.74 -0.05
C PHE A 134 20.43 29.52 1.07
N CYS A 135 20.75 28.25 1.40
CA CYS A 135 21.60 27.90 2.52
C CYS A 135 23.06 27.67 2.09
N LEU A 136 24.01 28.35 2.75
CA LEU A 136 25.45 28.17 2.50
C LEU A 136 26.09 27.15 3.43
N PHE A 137 25.78 27.22 4.73
CA PHE A 137 26.19 26.27 5.75
C PHE A 137 25.01 25.94 6.65
N ASN A 138 24.96 24.73 7.18
CA ASN A 138 23.87 24.31 8.05
C ASN A 138 24.06 24.82 9.49
N ASN A 139 23.52 26.01 9.76
CA ASN A 139 23.67 26.73 11.01
C ASN A 139 23.25 25.89 12.24
N VAL A 140 22.08 25.23 12.16
CA VAL A 140 21.52 24.44 13.26
C VAL A 140 22.32 23.15 13.49
N ALA A 141 22.72 22.44 12.43
CA ALA A 141 23.56 21.25 12.58
C ALA A 141 24.94 21.58 13.16
N VAL A 142 25.53 22.74 12.81
CA VAL A 142 26.80 23.21 13.39
C VAL A 142 26.64 23.45 14.88
N GLY A 143 25.54 24.07 15.31
CA GLY A 143 25.18 24.23 16.71
C GLY A 143 24.97 22.90 17.43
N ALA A 144 24.25 21.97 16.81
CA ALA A 144 23.96 20.65 17.39
C ALA A 144 25.23 19.84 17.64
N LEU A 145 26.13 19.73 16.65
CA LEU A 145 27.40 19.03 16.83
C LEU A 145 28.34 19.77 17.79
N HIS A 146 28.27 21.11 17.86
CA HIS A 146 28.99 21.87 18.87
C HIS A 146 28.51 21.54 20.30
N ALA A 147 27.19 21.43 20.53
CA ALA A 147 26.63 21.02 21.81
C ALA A 147 27.12 19.62 22.22
N ARG A 148 27.28 18.70 21.27
CA ARG A 148 27.83 17.35 21.54
C ARG A 148 29.31 17.39 21.87
N GLU A 149 30.13 17.99 21.00
CA GLU A 149 31.58 17.92 21.11
C GLU A 149 32.13 18.73 22.29
N VAL A 150 31.60 19.93 22.51
CA VAL A 150 32.13 20.86 23.52
C VAL A 150 31.41 20.69 24.85
N HIS A 151 30.09 20.57 24.83
CA HIS A 151 29.27 20.52 26.04
C HIS A 151 28.81 19.12 26.45
N ARG A 152 29.16 18.08 25.66
CA ARG A 152 28.86 16.67 25.94
C ARG A 152 27.37 16.39 26.10
N CYS A 153 26.51 17.15 25.42
CA CYS A 153 25.12 16.73 25.20
C CYS A 153 25.16 15.54 24.25
N HIS A 154 24.89 14.32 24.70
CA HIS A 154 24.90 13.15 23.82
C HIS A 154 23.72 13.20 22.86
N ARG A 155 22.50 13.42 23.39
CA ARG A 155 21.23 13.43 22.64
C ARG A 155 20.78 14.84 22.33
N VAL A 156 20.81 15.23 21.05
CA VAL A 156 20.40 16.58 20.60
C VAL A 156 19.26 16.47 19.60
N ALA A 157 18.20 17.27 19.78
CA ALA A 157 17.02 17.26 18.93
C ALA A 157 16.85 18.58 18.17
N VAL A 158 16.47 18.50 16.90
CA VAL A 158 16.08 19.64 16.05
C VAL A 158 14.63 19.45 15.63
N VAL A 159 13.80 20.48 15.82
CA VAL A 159 12.44 20.54 15.26
C VAL A 159 12.36 21.66 14.25
N ASP A 160 11.90 21.33 13.06
CA ASP A 160 11.82 22.22 11.91
C ASP A 160 10.36 22.41 11.50
N PHE A 161 9.86 23.64 11.69
CA PHE A 161 8.51 24.01 11.27
C PHE A 161 8.51 24.96 10.05
N ASP A 162 9.66 25.12 9.39
CA ASP A 162 9.74 25.76 8.08
C ASP A 162 8.85 25.00 7.07
N VAL A 163 8.26 25.72 6.12
CA VAL A 163 7.37 25.08 5.14
C VAL A 163 8.12 24.12 4.21
N HIS A 164 9.43 24.30 4.06
CA HIS A 164 10.29 23.43 3.29
C HIS A 164 10.93 22.37 4.20
N HIS A 165 11.09 21.18 3.65
CA HIS A 165 11.82 20.13 4.35
C HIS A 165 13.31 20.46 4.44
N GLY A 166 13.86 20.61 5.66
CA GLY A 166 15.28 20.78 5.95
C GLY A 166 16.11 19.52 5.67
N ASN A 167 16.23 19.16 4.39
CA ASN A 167 16.95 17.99 3.90
C ASN A 167 18.42 17.94 4.30
N GLY A 168 19.07 19.11 4.43
CA GLY A 168 20.45 19.22 4.88
C GLY A 168 20.60 18.73 6.32
N THR A 169 19.73 19.20 7.21
CA THR A 169 19.72 18.80 8.62
C THR A 169 19.39 17.30 8.75
N GLN A 170 18.39 16.82 8.02
CA GLN A 170 18.08 15.38 7.97
C GLN A 170 19.30 14.55 7.54
N ALA A 171 19.98 14.94 6.46
CA ALA A 171 21.12 14.19 5.93
C ALA A 171 22.27 14.08 6.94
N MET A 172 22.51 15.13 7.72
CA MET A 172 23.56 15.16 8.75
C MET A 172 23.22 14.30 9.96
N PHE A 173 21.93 14.13 10.25
CA PHE A 173 21.46 13.39 11.42
C PHE A 173 21.13 11.93 11.07
N TRP A 174 21.10 11.58 9.78
CA TRP A 174 20.60 10.32 9.27
C TRP A 174 21.25 9.08 9.89
N ASP A 175 22.58 9.09 10.05
CA ASP A 175 23.39 7.93 10.48
C ASP A 175 23.73 7.95 11.99
N ASP A 176 23.24 8.93 12.75
CA ASP A 176 23.55 9.06 14.19
C ASP A 176 22.31 8.90 15.06
N PRO A 177 22.20 7.81 15.84
CA PRO A 177 21.02 7.55 16.68
C PRO A 177 20.82 8.57 17.80
N ASP A 178 21.85 9.34 18.17
CA ASP A 178 21.79 10.35 19.23
C ASP A 178 21.51 11.76 18.66
N LEU A 179 21.20 11.87 17.37
CA LEU A 179 20.78 13.10 16.72
C LEU A 179 19.35 12.94 16.19
N PHE A 180 18.41 13.69 16.75
CA PHE A 180 17.00 13.64 16.38
C PHE A 180 16.61 14.81 15.48
N TYR A 181 15.90 14.54 14.39
CA TYR A 181 15.32 15.56 13.52
C TYR A 181 13.84 15.29 13.32
N ALA A 182 12.99 16.30 13.51
CA ALA A 182 11.59 16.26 13.12
C ALA A 182 11.22 17.47 12.29
N SER A 183 10.42 17.26 11.25
CA SER A 183 9.99 18.34 10.36
C SER A 183 8.51 18.26 10.02
N THR A 184 7.81 19.39 10.12
CA THR A 184 6.48 19.58 9.53
C THR A 184 6.61 20.51 8.33
N HIS A 185 6.37 20.00 7.12
CA HIS A 185 6.64 20.75 5.88
C HIS A 185 5.58 20.45 4.83
N GLN A 186 5.39 21.36 3.88
CA GLN A 186 4.47 21.16 2.76
C GLN A 186 4.97 20.02 1.86
N PHE A 187 4.07 19.10 1.48
CA PHE A 187 4.42 18.01 0.58
C PHE A 187 3.25 17.57 -0.30
N PRO A 188 3.45 17.36 -1.62
CA PRO A 188 4.68 17.55 -2.39
C PRO A 188 5.02 19.04 -2.59
N PHE A 189 6.26 19.43 -2.31
CA PHE A 189 6.78 20.79 -2.50
C PHE A 189 8.31 20.77 -2.60
N TYR A 190 8.96 21.89 -2.96
CA TYR A 190 10.43 21.99 -2.92
C TYR A 190 10.94 21.66 -1.50
N PRO A 191 12.06 20.92 -1.33
CA PRO A 191 13.01 20.41 -2.33
C PRO A 191 12.63 19.04 -2.91
N GLY A 192 11.42 18.54 -2.66
CA GLY A 192 10.95 17.25 -3.12
C GLY A 192 11.44 16.07 -2.27
N THR A 193 11.99 16.33 -1.07
CA THR A 193 12.41 15.35 -0.05
C THR A 193 11.43 15.34 1.16
N GLY A 194 11.73 14.70 2.30
CA GLY A 194 10.90 14.78 3.52
C GLY A 194 9.75 13.77 3.64
N ARG A 195 9.90 12.54 3.16
CA ARG A 195 8.78 11.57 3.25
C ARG A 195 8.60 11.03 4.66
N ALA A 196 7.36 10.75 5.05
CA ALA A 196 7.04 10.14 6.35
C ALA A 196 7.72 8.76 6.59
N GLN A 197 8.14 8.06 5.53
CA GLN A 197 8.87 6.80 5.61
C GLN A 197 10.40 6.97 5.76
N GLU A 198 10.94 8.17 5.61
CA GLU A 198 12.35 8.47 5.87
C GLU A 198 12.54 8.57 7.39
N ARG A 199 13.21 7.58 7.99
CA ARG A 199 13.26 7.41 9.46
C ARG A 199 14.67 7.43 10.06
N GLY A 200 15.73 7.53 9.27
CA GLY A 200 17.12 7.44 9.75
C GLY A 200 17.49 6.05 10.27
N VAL A 201 18.72 5.90 10.76
CA VAL A 201 19.27 4.62 11.27
C VAL A 201 18.48 4.06 12.47
N ALA A 202 17.91 4.92 13.30
CA ALA A 202 17.33 4.52 14.59
C ALA A 202 15.92 5.05 14.83
N ASN A 203 15.15 5.34 13.77
CA ASN A 203 13.88 6.09 13.86
C ASN A 203 14.07 7.49 14.47
N ASN A 204 15.27 8.06 14.33
CA ASN A 204 15.66 9.37 14.83
C ASN A 204 15.24 10.52 13.89
N ILE A 205 14.70 10.20 12.70
CA ILE A 205 14.13 11.16 11.74
C ILE A 205 12.59 11.02 11.72
N ILE A 206 11.87 12.13 11.91
CA ILE A 206 10.41 12.18 11.95
C ILE A 206 9.90 13.25 10.97
N ASN A 207 9.58 12.83 9.75
CA ASN A 207 8.94 13.70 8.78
C ASN A 207 7.43 13.62 8.88
N VAL A 208 6.77 14.77 8.95
CA VAL A 208 5.32 14.91 8.89
C VAL A 208 4.95 15.79 7.70
N PRO A 209 4.76 15.19 6.52
CA PRO A 209 4.39 15.92 5.32
C PRO A 209 2.95 16.44 5.43
N LEU A 210 2.75 17.73 5.21
CA LEU A 210 1.46 18.41 5.26
C LEU A 210 0.97 18.72 3.84
N PRO A 211 -0.23 18.29 3.42
CA PRO A 211 -0.75 18.61 2.09
C PRO A 211 -1.27 20.06 2.07
N PRO A 212 -1.06 20.83 0.99
CA PRO A 212 -1.75 22.11 0.84
C PRO A 212 -3.27 21.86 0.67
N PRO A 213 -4.17 22.66 1.29
CA PRO A 213 -3.89 23.89 2.03
C PRO A 213 -3.99 23.72 3.58
N ALA A 214 -3.29 22.74 4.15
CA ALA A 214 -3.31 22.46 5.60
C ALA A 214 -3.03 23.71 6.45
N GLY A 215 -3.74 23.83 7.57
CA GLY A 215 -3.67 24.99 8.47
C GLY A 215 -3.44 24.58 9.92
N SER A 216 -3.93 25.42 10.85
CA SER A 216 -3.70 25.26 12.30
C SER A 216 -4.10 23.89 12.85
N ALA A 217 -5.20 23.30 12.38
CA ALA A 217 -5.71 22.04 12.92
C ALA A 217 -4.76 20.88 12.61
N GLU A 218 -4.38 20.73 11.34
CA GLU A 218 -3.50 19.68 10.84
C GLU A 218 -2.08 19.83 11.41
N PHE A 219 -1.54 21.05 11.44
CA PHE A 219 -0.22 21.32 12.00
C PHE A 219 -0.15 20.98 13.49
N ARG A 220 -1.11 21.47 14.28
CA ARG A 220 -1.11 21.19 15.73
C ARG A 220 -1.35 19.71 16.01
N GLN A 221 -2.11 19.01 15.16
CA GLN A 221 -2.28 17.57 15.24
C GLN A 221 -0.96 16.84 14.93
N ALA A 222 -0.27 17.20 13.84
CA ALA A 222 1.04 16.68 13.49
C ALA A 222 2.06 16.82 14.64
N MET A 223 2.07 17.99 15.28
CA MET A 223 2.93 18.24 16.45
C MET A 223 2.54 17.35 17.64
N ARG A 224 1.25 17.27 18.00
CA ARG A 224 0.77 16.48 19.15
C ARG A 224 0.91 14.97 18.99
N ASP A 225 0.65 14.46 17.79
CA ASP A 225 0.49 13.03 17.56
C ASP A 225 1.81 12.40 17.09
N CYS A 226 2.67 13.17 16.41
CA CYS A 226 3.92 12.67 15.83
C CYS A 226 5.17 13.27 16.51
N VAL A 227 5.35 14.59 16.44
CA VAL A 227 6.62 15.25 16.80
C VAL A 227 6.88 15.19 18.31
N ILE A 228 5.95 15.70 19.13
CA ILE A 228 6.10 15.77 20.59
C ILE A 228 6.24 14.37 21.23
N PRO A 229 5.44 13.34 20.86
CA PRO A 229 5.64 12.00 21.39
C PRO A 229 6.98 11.37 21.00
N ALA A 230 7.45 11.61 19.77
CA ALA A 230 8.74 11.10 19.32
C ALA A 230 9.91 11.74 20.07
N MET A 231 9.89 13.07 20.22
CA MET A 231 10.88 13.79 21.03
C MET A 231 10.85 13.36 22.50
N THR A 232 9.66 13.10 23.05
CA THR A 232 9.53 12.66 24.44
C THR A 232 10.21 11.31 24.66
N ARG A 233 10.09 10.38 23.70
CA ARG A 233 10.81 9.09 23.73
C ARG A 233 12.32 9.23 23.51
N PHE A 234 12.74 10.24 22.76
CA PHE A 234 14.14 10.50 22.48
C PHE A 234 14.90 11.10 23.68
N GLU A 235 14.19 11.75 24.61
CA GLU A 235 14.76 12.34 25.83
C GLU A 235 15.97 13.27 25.55
N PRO A 236 15.78 14.36 24.79
CA PRO A 236 16.87 15.23 24.37
C PRO A 236 17.53 15.94 25.56
N GLU A 237 18.82 16.17 25.46
CA GLU A 237 19.62 16.95 26.42
C GLU A 237 19.80 18.41 25.98
N PHE A 238 19.48 18.70 24.72
CA PHE A 238 19.44 20.04 24.12
C PHE A 238 18.45 20.06 22.94
N VAL A 239 17.67 21.13 22.81
CA VAL A 239 16.66 21.28 21.74
C VAL A 239 16.98 22.48 20.85
N PHE A 240 16.87 22.29 19.54
CA PHE A 240 16.91 23.34 18.54
C PHE A 240 15.56 23.50 17.85
N ILE A 241 15.24 24.72 17.45
CA ILE A 241 14.12 25.02 16.55
C ILE A 241 14.70 25.64 15.27
N SER A 242 14.51 24.97 14.13
CA SER A 242 14.65 25.58 12.81
C SER A 242 13.37 26.37 12.54
N ALA A 243 13.46 27.69 12.68
CA ALA A 243 12.32 28.58 12.73
C ALA A 243 12.12 29.32 11.41
N GLY A 244 11.51 28.63 10.45
CA GLY A 244 10.96 29.21 9.23
C GLY A 244 9.53 29.69 9.44
N PHE A 245 9.18 30.84 8.85
CA PHE A 245 7.85 31.44 8.99
C PHE A 245 7.09 31.52 7.64
N ASP A 246 7.54 30.77 6.65
CA ASP A 246 6.98 30.67 5.30
C ASP A 246 5.81 29.69 5.16
N ALA A 247 5.41 28.99 6.24
CA ALA A 247 4.15 28.24 6.28
C ALA A 247 2.93 29.14 6.56
N HIS A 248 3.16 30.44 6.78
CA HIS A 248 2.10 31.41 7.04
C HIS A 248 1.22 31.62 5.80
N ALA A 249 -0.09 31.82 5.99
CA ALA A 249 -1.06 31.94 4.90
C ALA A 249 -0.76 33.08 3.90
N ASP A 250 -0.08 34.13 4.36
CA ASP A 250 0.30 35.29 3.54
C ASP A 250 1.67 35.13 2.84
N ASP A 251 2.43 34.07 3.12
CA ASP A 251 3.73 33.87 2.48
C ASP A 251 3.57 33.57 0.97
N PRO A 252 4.33 34.23 0.08
CA PRO A 252 4.12 34.11 -1.35
C PRO A 252 4.64 32.81 -1.96
N LEU A 253 5.45 32.03 -1.25
CA LEU A 253 6.12 30.86 -1.83
C LEU A 253 5.36 29.56 -1.60
N ALA A 254 4.64 29.42 -0.49
CA ALA A 254 3.97 28.19 -0.12
C ALA A 254 2.43 28.26 -0.22
N SER A 255 1.76 27.19 0.20
CA SER A 255 0.30 27.06 0.16
C SER A 255 -0.24 26.41 1.43
N LEU A 256 0.50 26.48 2.54
CA LEU A 256 0.00 26.19 3.88
C LEU A 256 -0.66 27.45 4.46
N ASN A 257 -1.58 27.26 5.41
CA ASN A 257 -2.38 28.33 5.99
C ASN A 257 -2.15 28.46 7.50
N PHE A 258 -0.90 28.57 7.94
CA PHE A 258 -0.62 28.81 9.36
C PHE A 258 -0.89 30.27 9.71
N VAL A 259 -1.18 30.52 10.99
CA VAL A 259 -1.33 31.86 11.57
C VAL A 259 -0.30 32.07 12.70
N GLU A 260 -0.12 33.32 13.16
CA GLU A 260 0.87 33.64 14.20
C GLU A 260 0.71 32.82 15.49
N GLU A 261 -0.53 32.51 15.88
CA GLU A 261 -0.82 31.69 17.06
C GLU A 261 -0.27 30.27 16.95
N ASP A 262 -0.09 29.73 15.74
CA ASP A 262 0.45 28.38 15.54
C ASP A 262 1.93 28.33 15.88
N TYR A 263 2.71 29.32 15.44
CA TYR A 263 4.12 29.44 15.80
C TYR A 263 4.27 29.68 17.31
N ALA A 264 3.45 30.54 17.91
CA ALA A 264 3.45 30.75 19.36
C ALA A 264 3.12 29.44 20.13
N TRP A 265 2.10 28.70 19.68
CA TRP A 265 1.70 27.44 20.29
C TRP A 265 2.79 26.36 20.16
N ALA A 266 3.36 26.17 18.98
CA ALA A 266 4.42 25.18 18.75
C ALA A 266 5.67 25.49 19.60
N THR A 267 6.04 26.77 19.68
CA THR A 267 7.13 27.25 20.54
C THR A 267 6.86 26.94 22.01
N GLN A 268 5.64 27.15 22.47
CA GLN A 268 5.27 26.83 23.84
C GLN A 268 5.39 25.32 24.12
N GLN A 269 4.91 24.46 23.22
CA GLN A 269 5.01 23.00 23.38
C GLN A 269 6.47 22.53 23.43
N LEU A 270 7.33 23.08 22.56
CA LEU A 270 8.76 22.74 22.54
C LEU A 270 9.50 23.26 23.77
N MET A 271 9.14 24.44 24.30
CA MET A 271 9.67 24.95 25.57
C MET A 271 9.24 24.10 26.75
N GLU A 272 7.99 23.63 26.79
CA GLU A 272 7.49 22.75 27.84
C GLU A 272 8.24 21.41 27.82
N LEU A 273 8.46 20.83 26.64
CA LEU A 273 9.25 19.61 26.47
C LEU A 273 10.72 19.83 26.84
N ALA A 274 11.35 20.93 26.41
CA ALA A 274 12.73 21.23 26.77
C ALA A 274 12.88 21.39 28.29
N ARG A 275 11.91 22.00 28.98
CA ARG A 275 11.94 22.10 30.45
C ARG A 275 11.89 20.75 31.14
N SER A 276 11.05 19.83 30.66
CA SER A 276 10.93 18.50 31.27
C SER A 276 12.12 17.60 30.95
N ALA A 277 12.65 17.66 29.72
CA ALA A 277 13.72 16.77 29.25
C ALA A 277 15.14 17.29 29.54
N CYS A 278 15.40 18.58 29.30
CA CYS A 278 16.75 19.16 29.34
C CYS A 278 16.88 20.43 30.19
N GLY A 279 15.97 20.67 31.14
CA GLY A 279 16.04 21.84 32.01
C GLY A 279 15.80 23.18 31.29
N GLY A 280 15.19 23.15 30.11
CA GLY A 280 14.81 24.32 29.34
C GLY A 280 15.82 24.75 28.28
N ARG A 281 16.92 24.00 28.11
CA ARG A 281 17.99 24.30 27.15
C ARG A 281 17.47 24.26 25.70
N LEU A 282 17.27 25.45 25.13
CA LEU A 282 16.67 25.61 23.81
C LEU A 282 17.29 26.78 23.03
N VAL A 283 17.62 26.54 21.76
CA VAL A 283 18.06 27.59 20.82
C VAL A 283 17.18 27.56 19.56
N SER A 284 16.61 28.69 19.19
CA SER A 284 15.84 28.86 17.96
C SER A 284 16.66 29.65 16.93
N VAL A 285 16.57 29.28 15.66
CA VAL A 285 17.39 29.85 14.57
C VAL A 285 16.47 30.18 13.39
N LEU A 286 16.58 31.41 12.87
CA LEU A 286 15.79 31.85 11.73
C LEU A 286 16.17 31.07 10.45
N GLU A 287 15.15 30.55 9.74
CA GLU A 287 15.28 29.88 8.43
C GLU A 287 14.55 30.69 7.33
N GLY A 288 13.45 30.19 6.77
CA GLY A 288 12.61 30.81 5.74
C GLY A 288 11.57 31.83 6.23
N GLY A 289 10.69 32.28 5.33
CA GLY A 289 9.69 33.34 5.53
C GLY A 289 10.00 34.60 4.73
N TYR A 290 9.13 34.93 3.78
CA TYR A 290 9.43 35.84 2.66
C TYR A 290 8.38 36.95 2.47
N ASP A 291 7.18 36.84 3.03
CA ASP A 291 6.35 38.02 3.27
C ASP A 291 6.87 38.79 4.51
N HIS A 292 7.30 40.04 4.33
CA HIS A 292 7.94 40.80 5.39
C HIS A 292 7.00 41.13 6.58
N ALA A 293 5.70 41.28 6.34
CA ALA A 293 4.75 41.61 7.39
C ALA A 293 4.45 40.37 8.24
N ALA A 294 4.11 39.25 7.59
CA ALA A 294 3.88 37.96 8.22
C ALA A 294 5.14 37.44 8.93
N LEU A 295 6.31 37.54 8.31
CA LEU A 295 7.59 37.18 8.92
C LEU A 295 7.81 37.94 10.25
N ALA A 296 7.57 39.24 10.23
CA ALA A 296 7.76 40.07 11.42
C ALA A 296 6.73 39.78 12.52
N SER A 297 5.46 39.51 12.17
CA SER A 297 4.43 39.16 13.14
C SER A 297 4.66 37.78 13.76
N CYS A 298 5.02 36.78 12.94
CA CYS A 298 5.33 35.42 13.38
C CYS A 298 6.59 35.38 14.25
N ALA A 299 7.67 36.07 13.85
CA ALA A 299 8.88 36.17 14.67
C ALA A 299 8.60 36.86 16.02
N ALA A 300 7.77 37.90 16.04
CA ALA A 300 7.34 38.55 17.27
C ALA A 300 6.54 37.60 18.18
N ALA A 301 5.60 36.82 17.61
CA ALA A 301 4.83 35.82 18.35
C ALA A 301 5.74 34.72 18.93
N HIS A 302 6.67 34.20 18.14
CA HIS A 302 7.66 33.22 18.55
C HIS A 302 8.55 33.73 19.69
N VAL A 303 9.17 34.90 19.53
CA VAL A 303 10.09 35.49 20.51
C VAL A 303 9.37 35.91 21.80
N ARG A 304 8.13 36.43 21.69
CA ARG A 304 7.29 36.73 22.85
C ARG A 304 7.08 35.48 23.70
N THR A 305 6.80 34.34 23.07
CA THR A 305 6.64 33.06 23.76
C THR A 305 7.93 32.63 24.46
N LEU A 306 9.09 32.73 23.79
CA LEU A 306 10.41 32.44 24.37
C LEU A 306 10.70 33.26 25.65
N MET A 307 10.26 34.53 25.69
CA MET A 307 10.45 35.43 26.81
C MET A 307 9.54 35.17 28.01
N THR A 308 8.41 34.47 27.85
CA THR A 308 7.44 34.26 28.94
C THR A 308 8.08 33.53 30.13
N ARG A 309 7.64 33.83 31.38
CA ARG A 309 7.95 33.01 32.57
C ARG A 309 6.70 32.22 32.92
N HIS A 310 6.80 30.90 33.01
CA HIS A 310 5.69 30.09 33.51
C HIS A 310 5.80 30.03 35.03
N THR A 311 4.85 30.65 35.74
CA THR A 311 4.74 30.56 37.21
C THR A 311 4.14 29.19 37.57
N PRO A 312 4.83 28.32 38.32
CA PRO A 312 4.17 27.19 38.94
C PRO A 312 3.30 27.73 40.09
N GLY A 313 1.98 27.74 39.90
CA GLY A 313 1.02 28.01 40.98
C GLY A 313 0.29 29.35 40.90
N GLY A 314 -0.86 29.33 40.24
CA GLY A 314 -2.00 30.20 40.54
C GLY A 314 -3.24 29.33 40.47
N LYS A 315 -3.98 29.19 41.57
CA LYS A 315 -5.20 28.35 41.68
C LYS A 315 -6.15 28.62 40.52
N ARG A 316 -6.12 27.74 39.51
CA ARG A 316 -7.25 27.45 38.63
C ARG A 316 -7.54 25.97 38.84
N MET A 317 -8.72 25.65 39.35
CA MET A 317 -9.10 24.26 39.58
C MET A 317 -9.03 23.47 38.26
N PRO A 318 -8.55 22.23 38.27
CA PRO A 318 -8.46 21.41 37.06
C PRO A 318 -9.88 21.06 36.59
N LYS A 319 -10.25 21.53 35.39
CA LYS A 319 -11.55 21.23 34.75
C LYS A 319 -11.66 19.81 34.15
N ASN A 320 -10.72 18.91 34.47
CA ASN A 320 -10.58 17.62 33.79
C ASN A 320 -10.73 16.36 34.66
N GLU A 321 -11.00 16.46 35.96
CA GLU A 321 -11.29 15.27 36.77
C GLU A 321 -12.79 14.97 36.78
N VAL A 322 -13.16 13.72 36.47
CA VAL A 322 -14.51 13.20 36.67
C VAL A 322 -14.72 13.09 38.19
N PRO A 323 -15.73 13.76 38.78
CA PRO A 323 -16.04 13.67 40.20
C PRO A 323 -16.15 12.23 40.72
N ASN A 324 -15.68 11.97 41.95
CA ASN A 324 -15.63 10.63 42.54
C ASN A 324 -17.00 9.93 42.62
N ASP A 325 -18.08 10.69 42.76
CA ASP A 325 -19.45 10.19 42.75
C ASP A 325 -19.88 9.68 41.36
N ILE A 326 -19.35 10.28 40.28
CA ILE A 326 -19.57 9.82 38.90
C ILE A 326 -18.66 8.62 38.59
N GLN A 327 -17.42 8.61 39.08
CA GLN A 327 -16.50 7.48 38.88
C GLN A 327 -17.05 6.16 39.45
N ALA A 328 -17.82 6.23 40.53
CA ALA A 328 -18.44 5.07 41.17
C ALA A 328 -19.68 4.53 40.44
N MET A 329 -20.24 5.26 39.47
CA MET A 329 -21.45 4.86 38.73
C MET A 329 -21.15 3.77 37.71
N SER A 330 -22.11 2.85 37.55
CA SER A 330 -22.17 1.94 36.40
C SER A 330 -22.41 2.72 35.10
N PHE A 331 -22.17 2.08 33.95
CA PHE A 331 -22.43 2.70 32.64
C PHE A 331 -23.91 3.07 32.48
N GLU A 332 -24.82 2.20 32.92
CA GLU A 332 -26.27 2.40 32.86
C GLU A 332 -26.71 3.54 33.78
N GLU A 333 -26.19 3.59 35.00
CA GLU A 333 -26.47 4.66 35.99
C GLU A 333 -25.99 6.03 35.49
N ALA A 334 -24.79 6.10 34.92
CA ALA A 334 -24.23 7.35 34.39
C ALA A 334 -24.98 7.82 33.13
N LEU A 335 -25.41 6.88 32.27
CA LEU A 335 -26.17 7.19 31.06
C LEU A 335 -27.58 7.70 31.38
N ASP A 336 -28.26 7.11 32.37
CA ASP A 336 -29.57 7.58 32.80
C ASP A 336 -29.51 8.93 33.51
N ALA A 337 -28.49 9.18 34.35
CA ALA A 337 -28.25 10.49 34.93
C ALA A 337 -27.97 11.55 33.86
N LEU A 338 -27.23 11.20 32.80
CA LEU A 338 -26.97 12.10 31.66
C LEU A 338 -28.26 12.43 30.90
N LYS A 339 -29.12 11.44 30.63
CA LYS A 339 -30.41 11.65 29.95
C LYS A 339 -31.33 12.58 30.75
N GLN A 340 -31.37 12.45 32.08
CA GLN A 340 -32.18 13.33 32.93
C GLN A 340 -31.70 14.79 32.87
N ILE A 341 -30.39 15.02 32.85
CA ILE A 341 -29.80 16.36 32.71
C ILE A 341 -30.12 16.96 31.34
N VAL A 342 -29.99 16.17 30.27
CA VAL A 342 -30.31 16.63 28.90
C VAL A 342 -31.79 17.00 28.80
N ALA A 343 -32.70 16.15 29.30
CA ALA A 343 -34.13 16.43 29.30
C ALA A 343 -34.50 17.69 30.10
N LYS A 344 -33.80 17.96 31.21
CA LYS A 344 -33.99 19.16 32.04
C LYS A 344 -33.51 20.43 31.33
N LEU A 345 -32.37 20.36 30.63
CA LEU A 345 -31.84 21.46 29.82
C LEU A 345 -32.72 21.78 28.61
N GLU A 346 -33.30 20.76 27.96
CA GLU A 346 -34.22 20.92 26.84
C GLU A 346 -35.56 21.56 27.23
N GLN A 347 -36.02 21.37 28.47
CA GLN A 347 -37.27 21.94 28.98
C GLN A 347 -37.16 23.41 29.43
N GLY A 348 -35.94 23.99 29.45
CA GLY A 348 -35.73 25.41 29.72
C GLY A 348 -36.14 25.89 31.12
N GLN A 349 -36.21 25.00 32.12
CA GLN A 349 -36.59 25.34 33.50
C GLN A 349 -35.36 25.49 34.40
N GLY A 350 -35.02 26.73 34.79
CA GLY A 350 -34.00 27.01 35.81
C GLY A 350 -33.41 28.42 35.74
N ALA A 351 -32.79 28.87 36.83
CA ALA A 351 -31.94 30.06 36.81
C ALA A 351 -30.63 29.74 36.07
N LEU A 352 -30.03 30.75 35.42
CA LEU A 352 -28.83 30.57 34.58
C LEU A 352 -27.70 29.79 35.29
N ASP A 353 -27.54 30.03 36.59
CA ASP A 353 -26.51 29.38 37.42
C ASP A 353 -26.75 27.86 37.57
N SER A 354 -28.01 27.40 37.66
CA SER A 354 -28.29 25.96 37.75
C SER A 354 -28.12 25.24 36.41
N ALA A 355 -28.36 25.93 35.29
CA ALA A 355 -28.15 25.37 33.96
C ALA A 355 -26.66 25.15 33.65
N ILE A 356 -25.79 26.01 34.18
CA ILE A 356 -24.33 25.86 34.06
C ILE A 356 -23.85 24.65 34.87
N GLU A 357 -24.35 24.48 36.10
CA GLU A 357 -24.03 23.31 36.94
C GLU A 357 -24.51 21.99 36.31
N ASP A 358 -25.72 21.97 35.77
CA ASP A 358 -26.28 20.82 35.05
C ASP A 358 -25.44 20.49 33.80
N TYR A 359 -25.02 21.51 33.03
CA TYR A 359 -24.16 21.33 31.86
C TYR A 359 -22.77 20.76 32.22
N GLU A 360 -22.12 21.29 33.26
CA GLU A 360 -20.81 20.81 33.71
C GLU A 360 -20.88 19.36 34.23
N ARG A 361 -21.95 19.01 34.93
CA ARG A 361 -22.19 17.64 35.41
C ARG A 361 -22.53 16.68 34.26
N GLY A 362 -23.32 17.11 33.28
CA GLY A 362 -23.58 16.34 32.06
C GLY A 362 -22.32 16.07 31.25
N ALA A 363 -21.42 17.06 31.14
CA ALA A 363 -20.13 16.87 30.47
C ALA A 363 -19.23 15.85 31.18
N ALA A 364 -19.26 15.80 32.53
CA ALA A 364 -18.52 14.80 33.31
C ALA A 364 -19.10 13.38 33.16
N LEU A 365 -20.43 13.23 33.19
CA LEU A 365 -21.13 11.96 32.97
C LEU A 365 -20.86 11.40 31.57
N LYS A 366 -20.90 12.25 30.53
CA LYS A 366 -20.55 11.86 29.17
C LYS A 366 -19.14 11.29 29.07
N ARG A 367 -18.15 11.95 29.70
CA ARG A 367 -16.75 11.47 29.72
C ARG A 367 -16.61 10.10 30.38
N HIS A 368 -17.34 9.86 31.47
CA HIS A 368 -17.35 8.56 32.17
C HIS A 368 -17.98 7.46 31.31
N CYS A 369 -19.11 7.73 30.66
CA CYS A 369 -19.73 6.80 29.71
C CYS A 369 -18.79 6.47 28.54
N ASP A 370 -18.14 7.48 27.95
CA ASP A 370 -17.17 7.30 26.86
C ASP A 370 -15.94 6.49 27.31
N GLN A 371 -15.51 6.61 28.58
CA GLN A 371 -14.45 5.79 29.15
C GLN A 371 -14.88 4.32 29.35
N LYS A 372 -16.05 4.08 29.95
CA LYS A 372 -16.58 2.73 30.18
C LYS A 372 -16.86 1.98 28.87
N LEU A 373 -17.33 2.69 27.85
CA LEU A 373 -17.54 2.13 26.51
C LEU A 373 -16.21 1.69 25.88
N ARG A 374 -15.14 2.49 26.01
CA ARG A 374 -13.79 2.13 25.53
C ARG A 374 -13.21 0.93 26.29
N GLU A 375 -13.40 0.85 27.61
CA GLU A 375 -13.01 -0.30 28.41
C GLU A 375 -13.73 -1.60 27.99
N ALA A 376 -15.01 -1.50 27.61
CA ALA A 376 -15.78 -2.63 27.07
C ALA A 376 -15.33 -3.01 25.65
N GLN A 377 -15.09 -2.02 24.78
CA GLN A 377 -14.59 -2.24 23.42
C GLN A 377 -13.20 -2.91 23.41
N ALA A 378 -12.29 -2.48 24.29
CA ALA A 378 -10.97 -3.10 24.43
C ALA A 378 -11.03 -4.56 24.95
N LYS A 379 -12.07 -4.92 25.72
CA LYS A 379 -12.29 -6.32 26.14
C LYS A 379 -12.87 -7.18 25.02
N ILE A 380 -13.69 -6.61 24.15
CA ILE A 380 -14.28 -7.30 22.98
C ILE A 380 -13.24 -7.48 21.87
N GLU A 381 -12.39 -6.47 21.62
CA GLU A 381 -11.26 -6.57 20.69
C GLU A 381 -10.30 -7.70 21.08
N LYS A 382 -10.04 -7.92 22.38
CA LYS A 382 -9.22 -9.04 22.87
C LYS A 382 -9.79 -10.43 22.60
N ILE A 383 -11.09 -10.55 22.32
CA ILE A 383 -11.75 -11.84 22.04
C ILE A 383 -11.82 -12.11 20.52
N SER A 384 -11.95 -11.06 19.69
CA SER A 384 -12.09 -11.19 18.22
C SER A 384 -10.77 -11.24 17.44
N LEU A 385 -9.63 -10.84 18.00
CA LEU A 385 -8.36 -10.68 17.28
C LEU A 385 -7.52 -11.97 17.07
N SER A 386 -8.00 -13.16 17.43
CA SER A 386 -7.13 -14.36 17.54
C SER A 386 -6.92 -15.19 16.25
N ALA A 387 -7.59 -14.89 15.13
CA ALA A 387 -7.43 -15.64 13.87
C ALA A 387 -6.76 -14.82 12.74
N ASP A 388 -7.10 -13.53 12.60
CA ASP A 388 -6.65 -12.70 11.48
C ASP A 388 -5.18 -12.19 11.62
N GLY A 389 -4.72 -11.95 12.86
CA GLY A 389 -3.38 -11.37 13.10
C GLY A 389 -2.21 -12.29 12.73
N THR A 390 -2.35 -13.60 12.90
CA THR A 390 -1.31 -14.58 12.52
C THR A 390 -1.25 -14.77 10.99
N ALA A 391 -2.38 -14.72 10.29
CA ALA A 391 -2.42 -14.80 8.83
C ALA A 391 -1.72 -13.60 8.17
N ASP A 392 -1.96 -12.39 8.69
CA ASP A 392 -1.29 -11.17 8.23
C ASP A 392 0.22 -11.18 8.55
N ALA A 393 0.61 -11.67 9.74
CA ALA A 393 2.01 -11.81 10.13
C ALA A 393 2.77 -12.84 9.26
N LEU A 394 2.13 -13.96 8.92
CA LEU A 394 2.65 -14.97 7.99
C LEU A 394 2.79 -14.41 6.57
N ALA A 395 1.80 -13.64 6.09
CA ALA A 395 1.84 -13.01 4.77
C ALA A 395 2.97 -11.98 4.63
N SER A 396 3.09 -11.06 5.60
CA SER A 396 4.15 -10.06 5.65
C SER A 396 5.55 -10.67 5.72
N GLN A 397 5.71 -11.74 6.51
CA GLN A 397 6.98 -12.46 6.56
C GLN A 397 7.27 -13.23 5.27
N GLY A 398 6.23 -13.79 4.62
CA GLY A 398 6.35 -14.49 3.36
C GLY A 398 6.95 -13.62 2.26
N GLU A 399 6.53 -12.36 2.19
CA GLU A 399 7.11 -11.35 1.28
C GLU A 399 8.58 -11.05 1.61
N THR A 400 8.88 -10.85 2.89
CA THR A 400 10.24 -10.56 3.36
C THR A 400 11.22 -11.68 3.04
N ILE A 401 10.84 -12.94 3.28
CA ILE A 401 11.64 -14.12 2.96
C ILE A 401 11.79 -14.29 1.45
N SER A 402 10.73 -14.04 0.67
CA SER A 402 10.79 -14.14 -0.79
C SER A 402 11.74 -13.09 -1.39
N ALA A 403 11.71 -11.86 -0.90
CA ALA A 403 12.66 -10.80 -1.30
C ALA A 403 14.10 -11.10 -0.84
N LEU A 404 14.28 -11.81 0.28
CA LEU A 404 15.61 -12.24 0.73
C LEU A 404 16.14 -13.40 -0.13
N LEU A 405 15.32 -14.43 -0.42
CA LEU A 405 15.66 -15.52 -1.32
C LEU A 405 16.04 -15.03 -2.72
N ASP A 406 15.28 -14.06 -3.25
CA ASP A 406 15.54 -13.46 -4.56
C ASP A 406 16.94 -12.82 -4.66
N ARG A 407 17.38 -12.16 -3.58
CA ARG A 407 18.70 -11.55 -3.45
C ARG A 407 19.82 -12.56 -3.21
N MET A 408 19.53 -13.64 -2.48
CA MET A 408 20.53 -14.62 -2.07
C MET A 408 20.81 -15.66 -3.14
N LEU A 409 19.81 -16.05 -3.92
CA LEU A 409 19.98 -17.02 -5.00
C LEU A 409 20.81 -16.40 -6.14
N PRO A 410 21.68 -17.18 -6.80
CA PRO A 410 22.48 -16.71 -7.93
C PRO A 410 21.62 -16.08 -9.04
N LYS A 411 22.20 -15.16 -9.80
CA LYS A 411 21.55 -14.60 -11.00
C LYS A 411 21.66 -15.58 -12.17
N THR A 412 20.64 -15.60 -13.02
CA THR A 412 20.62 -16.40 -14.26
C THR A 412 21.66 -15.84 -15.24
N ASP A 413 22.78 -16.54 -15.39
CA ASP A 413 23.90 -16.14 -16.26
C ASP A 413 24.63 -17.38 -16.80
N GLY A 414 24.98 -17.33 -18.09
CA GLY A 414 25.90 -18.26 -18.74
C GLY A 414 25.39 -19.69 -18.85
N PRO A 415 26.29 -20.67 -19.10
CA PRO A 415 25.93 -22.07 -19.31
C PRO A 415 25.25 -22.75 -18.11
N ARG A 416 25.37 -22.17 -16.90
CA ARG A 416 24.69 -22.62 -15.67
C ARG A 416 23.30 -21.99 -15.48
N GLY A 417 22.88 -21.08 -16.37
CA GLY A 417 21.65 -20.30 -16.22
C GLY A 417 20.40 -21.17 -16.03
N ARG A 418 20.30 -22.29 -16.75
CA ARG A 418 19.11 -23.18 -16.69
C ARG A 418 18.85 -23.75 -15.29
N VAL A 419 19.88 -24.25 -14.59
CA VAL A 419 19.70 -24.79 -13.23
C VAL A 419 19.39 -23.68 -12.23
N VAL A 420 20.03 -22.51 -12.38
CA VAL A 420 19.77 -21.34 -11.52
C VAL A 420 18.33 -20.83 -11.72
N GLU A 421 17.84 -20.83 -12.96
CA GLU A 421 16.46 -20.48 -13.28
C GLU A 421 15.47 -21.44 -12.64
N ALA A 422 15.73 -22.76 -12.69
CA ALA A 422 14.89 -23.76 -12.04
C ALA A 422 14.90 -23.65 -10.50
N MET A 423 16.05 -23.38 -9.88
CA MET A 423 16.17 -23.10 -8.44
C MET A 423 15.29 -21.89 -8.05
N ARG A 424 15.37 -20.81 -8.82
CA ARG A 424 14.60 -19.57 -8.60
C ARG A 424 13.11 -19.79 -8.86
N TYR A 425 12.76 -20.55 -9.89
CA TYR A 425 11.37 -20.91 -10.21
C TYR A 425 10.70 -21.61 -9.02
N ALA A 426 11.37 -22.58 -8.41
CA ALA A 426 10.83 -23.28 -7.24
C ALA A 426 10.81 -22.40 -5.99
N ALA A 427 11.91 -21.70 -5.68
CA ALA A 427 12.05 -20.94 -4.46
C ALA A 427 11.14 -19.69 -4.41
N LEU A 428 10.83 -19.08 -5.55
CA LEU A 428 10.06 -17.83 -5.64
C LEU A 428 8.56 -18.05 -5.97
N SER A 429 8.09 -19.29 -6.10
CA SER A 429 6.69 -19.62 -6.41
C SER A 429 5.72 -19.52 -5.21
N GLY A 430 5.89 -18.49 -4.36
CA GLY A 430 5.00 -18.16 -3.25
C GLY A 430 4.99 -19.18 -2.09
N GLY A 431 3.90 -19.23 -1.32
CA GLY A 431 3.68 -20.14 -0.19
C GLY A 431 3.51 -19.44 1.16
N LYS A 432 2.90 -20.12 2.15
CA LYS A 432 2.62 -19.55 3.49
C LYS A 432 3.88 -19.34 4.36
N ARG A 433 5.05 -19.85 3.93
CA ARG A 433 6.39 -19.70 4.58
C ARG A 433 6.39 -19.94 6.12
N LEU A 434 5.66 -20.96 6.57
CA LEU A 434 5.52 -21.28 7.99
C LEU A 434 6.86 -21.59 8.69
N ARG A 435 7.78 -22.30 8.04
CA ARG A 435 9.08 -22.68 8.64
C ARG A 435 9.96 -21.45 8.93
N PRO A 436 10.16 -20.51 7.98
CA PRO A 436 10.78 -19.22 8.28
C PRO A 436 10.09 -18.45 9.41
N PHE A 437 8.75 -18.50 9.48
CA PHE A 437 7.99 -17.88 10.57
C PHE A 437 8.36 -18.44 11.94
N LEU A 438 8.41 -19.77 12.07
CA LEU A 438 8.84 -20.43 13.30
C LEU A 438 10.30 -20.09 13.68
N VAL A 439 11.20 -19.93 12.71
CA VAL A 439 12.58 -19.47 12.97
C VAL A 439 12.58 -18.06 13.54
N ARG A 440 11.85 -17.13 12.94
CA ARG A 440 11.81 -15.73 13.40
C ARG A 440 11.20 -15.61 14.79
N GLU A 441 10.04 -16.22 15.02
CA GLU A 441 9.34 -16.10 16.29
C GLU A 441 10.08 -16.84 17.42
N SER A 442 10.73 -17.98 17.14
CA SER A 442 11.58 -18.64 18.14
C SER A 442 12.83 -17.82 18.48
N ALA A 443 13.42 -17.12 17.51
CA ALA A 443 14.57 -16.23 17.73
C ALA A 443 14.18 -14.96 18.52
N ARG A 444 12.98 -14.44 18.28
CA ARG A 444 12.42 -13.27 18.97
C ARG A 444 12.24 -13.49 20.47
N LEU A 445 11.99 -14.72 20.91
CA LEU A 445 11.91 -15.06 22.35
C LEU A 445 13.18 -14.68 23.13
N PHE A 446 14.32 -14.64 22.44
CA PHE A 446 15.64 -14.39 23.01
C PHE A 446 16.28 -13.10 22.48
N ASP A 447 15.49 -12.21 21.87
CA ASP A 447 15.93 -10.89 21.39
C ASP A 447 17.09 -10.98 20.35
N VAL A 448 17.13 -12.07 19.57
CA VAL A 448 18.09 -12.26 18.47
C VAL A 448 17.85 -11.22 17.36
N PRO A 449 18.90 -10.59 16.80
CA PRO A 449 18.74 -9.66 15.69
C PRO A 449 17.98 -10.29 14.51
N GLU A 450 16.95 -9.60 14.04
CA GLU A 450 16.01 -10.12 13.04
C GLU A 450 16.73 -10.60 11.76
N GLN A 451 17.78 -9.90 11.33
CA GLN A 451 18.54 -10.26 10.13
C GLN A 451 19.19 -11.65 10.23
N GLN A 452 19.66 -12.06 11.43
CA GLN A 452 20.24 -13.39 11.64
C GLN A 452 19.15 -14.47 11.52
N ALA A 453 17.99 -14.24 12.14
CA ALA A 453 16.84 -15.13 12.07
C ALA A 453 16.30 -15.26 10.64
N LEU A 454 16.23 -14.16 9.88
CA LEU A 454 15.78 -14.16 8.48
C LEU A 454 16.72 -14.96 7.57
N ARG A 455 18.03 -14.93 7.80
CA ARG A 455 18.99 -15.74 7.02
C ARG A 455 18.83 -17.23 7.29
N VAL A 456 18.64 -17.62 8.55
CA VAL A 456 18.33 -19.02 8.90
C VAL A 456 16.96 -19.43 8.33
N GLY A 457 15.99 -18.51 8.35
CA GLY A 457 14.68 -18.66 7.71
C GLY A 457 14.77 -18.91 6.20
N ALA A 458 15.61 -18.15 5.49
CA ALA A 458 15.86 -18.36 4.07
C ALA A 458 16.52 -19.74 3.80
N ALA A 459 17.49 -20.14 4.62
CA ALA A 459 18.14 -21.44 4.49
C ALA A 459 17.17 -22.62 4.66
N ILE A 460 16.30 -22.60 5.68
CA ILE A 460 15.31 -23.66 5.87
C ILE A 460 14.26 -23.68 4.75
N GLU A 461 13.92 -22.53 4.17
CA GLU A 461 13.01 -22.46 3.03
C GLU A 461 13.65 -23.03 1.75
N MET A 462 14.95 -22.82 1.53
CA MET A 462 15.67 -23.47 0.42
C MET A 462 15.63 -25.00 0.55
N VAL A 463 15.81 -25.54 1.76
CA VAL A 463 15.67 -27.00 2.02
C VAL A 463 14.23 -27.47 1.81
N HIS A 464 13.23 -26.68 2.19
CA HIS A 464 11.84 -27.02 1.94
C HIS A 464 11.51 -27.02 0.44
N CYS A 465 12.00 -26.04 -0.32
CA CYS A 465 11.84 -26.02 -1.78
C CYS A 465 12.55 -27.21 -2.44
N TYR A 466 13.77 -27.55 -1.98
CA TYR A 466 14.46 -28.78 -2.38
C TYR A 466 13.57 -30.02 -2.21
N SER A 467 12.96 -30.19 -1.02
CA SER A 467 12.15 -31.38 -0.75
C SER A 467 10.95 -31.47 -1.70
N LEU A 468 10.29 -30.34 -1.97
CA LEU A 468 9.13 -30.30 -2.88
C LEU A 468 9.53 -30.66 -4.32
N ILE A 469 10.65 -30.13 -4.82
CA ILE A 469 11.13 -30.44 -6.18
C ILE A 469 11.36 -31.94 -6.34
N HIS A 470 11.95 -32.58 -5.33
CA HIS A 470 12.27 -34.00 -5.37
C HIS A 470 11.02 -34.86 -5.17
N ASP A 471 10.11 -34.48 -4.26
CA ASP A 471 8.83 -35.17 -4.04
C ASP A 471 7.97 -35.16 -5.32
N ASP A 472 7.99 -34.07 -6.09
CA ASP A 472 7.19 -33.95 -7.32
C ASP A 472 7.71 -34.83 -8.49
N LEU A 473 8.93 -35.41 -8.42
CA LEU A 473 9.52 -36.18 -9.54
C LEU A 473 8.73 -37.46 -9.90
N PRO A 474 8.84 -37.96 -11.14
CA PRO A 474 8.17 -39.20 -11.56
C PRO A 474 8.53 -40.45 -10.74
N ALA A 475 9.73 -40.47 -10.15
CA ALA A 475 10.15 -41.56 -9.28
C ALA A 475 9.55 -41.51 -7.86
N MET A 476 8.79 -40.44 -7.56
CA MET A 476 8.18 -40.14 -6.27
C MET A 476 6.66 -39.95 -6.44
N ASP A 477 6.13 -38.74 -6.30
CA ASP A 477 4.69 -38.46 -6.35
C ASP A 477 4.18 -38.12 -7.77
N ASP A 478 5.06 -38.06 -8.78
CA ASP A 478 4.74 -37.84 -10.20
C ASP A 478 3.68 -36.75 -10.44
N SER A 479 3.92 -35.58 -9.84
CA SER A 479 2.92 -34.51 -9.76
C SER A 479 3.13 -33.49 -10.88
N ASP A 480 2.13 -33.34 -11.75
CA ASP A 480 2.20 -32.36 -12.85
C ASP A 480 2.14 -30.91 -12.37
N LEU A 481 1.41 -30.67 -11.27
CA LEU A 481 1.11 -29.32 -10.77
C LEU A 481 1.41 -29.18 -9.27
N ARG A 482 1.95 -28.02 -8.90
CA ARG A 482 2.08 -27.54 -7.52
C ARG A 482 1.61 -26.09 -7.44
N ARG A 483 0.65 -25.82 -6.55
CA ARG A 483 0.09 -24.47 -6.32
C ARG A 483 -0.43 -23.81 -7.62
N GLY A 484 -1.05 -24.61 -8.49
CA GLY A 484 -1.59 -24.15 -9.77
C GLY A 484 -0.54 -23.86 -10.85
N ARG A 485 0.73 -24.22 -10.64
CA ARG A 485 1.82 -24.08 -11.63
C ARG A 485 2.41 -25.44 -11.98
N PRO A 486 2.96 -25.62 -13.20
CA PRO A 486 3.75 -26.79 -13.53
C PRO A 486 4.86 -27.04 -12.52
N THR A 487 5.07 -28.29 -12.11
CA THR A 487 6.22 -28.65 -11.26
C THR A 487 7.53 -28.50 -12.05
N VAL A 488 8.67 -28.46 -11.36
CA VAL A 488 9.96 -28.11 -12.00
C VAL A 488 10.34 -29.11 -13.10
N HIS A 489 10.05 -30.40 -12.92
CA HIS A 489 10.36 -31.41 -13.92
C HIS A 489 9.45 -31.32 -15.15
N ILE A 490 8.22 -30.79 -15.02
CA ILE A 490 7.33 -30.46 -16.13
C ILE A 490 7.75 -29.17 -16.83
N ALA A 491 8.13 -28.14 -16.07
CA ALA A 491 8.50 -26.84 -16.61
C ALA A 491 9.86 -26.84 -17.32
N PHE A 492 10.79 -27.70 -16.91
CA PHE A 492 12.15 -27.77 -17.46
C PHE A 492 12.47 -29.15 -18.03
N ASP A 493 12.83 -30.09 -17.15
CA ASP A 493 13.07 -31.51 -17.39
C ASP A 493 13.51 -32.16 -16.05
N GLU A 494 13.51 -33.50 -15.98
CA GLU A 494 13.90 -34.24 -14.76
C GLU A 494 15.33 -33.96 -14.30
N ALA A 495 16.28 -33.90 -15.25
CA ALA A 495 17.69 -33.68 -14.93
C ALA A 495 17.92 -32.29 -14.29
N THR A 496 17.25 -31.27 -14.83
CA THR A 496 17.29 -29.90 -14.32
C THR A 496 16.61 -29.82 -12.95
N ALA A 497 15.50 -30.53 -12.75
CA ALA A 497 14.80 -30.57 -11.46
C ALA A 497 15.67 -31.19 -10.35
N ILE A 498 16.32 -32.33 -10.62
CA ILE A 498 17.26 -32.96 -9.68
C ILE A 498 18.40 -31.99 -9.32
N LEU A 499 19.03 -31.38 -10.33
CA LEU A 499 20.13 -30.45 -10.10
C LEU A 499 19.70 -29.18 -9.37
N ALA A 500 18.47 -28.71 -9.59
CA ALA A 500 17.91 -27.55 -8.90
C ALA A 500 17.66 -27.84 -7.41
N GLY A 501 17.14 -29.02 -7.09
CA GLY A 501 16.99 -29.46 -5.70
C GLY A 501 18.34 -29.59 -5.00
N ASP A 502 19.31 -30.28 -5.61
CA ASP A 502 20.67 -30.41 -5.07
C ASP A 502 21.35 -29.05 -4.86
N GLY A 503 21.13 -28.12 -5.80
CA GLY A 503 21.59 -26.74 -5.72
C GLY A 503 21.01 -25.99 -4.52
N LEU A 504 19.70 -26.04 -4.33
CA LEU A 504 19.03 -25.38 -3.20
C LEU A 504 19.45 -25.94 -1.85
N LEU A 505 19.61 -27.26 -1.73
CA LEU A 505 20.11 -27.90 -0.53
C LEU A 505 21.54 -27.42 -0.20
N THR A 506 22.40 -27.31 -1.21
CA THR A 506 23.78 -26.85 -1.06
C THR A 506 23.86 -25.37 -0.67
N GLU A 507 23.05 -24.53 -1.31
CA GLU A 507 22.97 -23.10 -0.99
C GLU A 507 22.49 -22.85 0.44
N ALA A 508 21.55 -23.66 0.95
CA ALA A 508 21.12 -23.57 2.35
C ALA A 508 22.29 -23.71 3.34
N PHE A 509 23.18 -24.69 3.11
CA PHE A 509 24.39 -24.85 3.93
C PHE A 509 25.39 -23.71 3.73
N ALA A 510 25.55 -23.22 2.50
CA ALA A 510 26.40 -22.05 2.23
C ALA A 510 25.94 -20.82 3.03
N VAL A 511 24.63 -20.54 3.03
CA VAL A 511 24.00 -19.47 3.81
C VAL A 511 24.30 -19.60 5.29
N LEU A 512 24.07 -20.78 5.88
CA LEU A 512 24.32 -20.99 7.32
C LEU A 512 25.80 -20.89 7.70
N SER A 513 26.71 -21.25 6.79
CA SER A 513 28.15 -21.18 7.03
C SER A 513 28.72 -19.74 7.01
N GLY A 514 28.01 -18.82 6.35
CA GLY A 514 28.45 -17.45 6.11
C GLY A 514 28.52 -16.60 7.39
N PRO A 515 29.54 -15.74 7.54
CA PRO A 515 29.68 -14.88 8.72
C PRO A 515 28.51 -13.92 8.90
N GLU A 516 27.78 -13.57 7.82
CA GLU A 516 26.60 -12.70 7.91
C GLU A 516 25.41 -13.38 8.62
N THR A 517 25.45 -14.71 8.79
CA THR A 517 24.41 -15.45 9.52
C THR A 517 24.61 -15.37 11.03
N HIS A 518 25.85 -15.43 11.52
CA HIS A 518 26.20 -15.23 12.92
C HIS A 518 27.73 -15.10 13.07
N ASP A 519 28.23 -14.22 13.93
CA ASP A 519 29.68 -13.97 14.08
C ASP A 519 30.44 -15.19 14.64
N LEU A 520 29.87 -15.86 15.64
CA LEU A 520 30.47 -17.05 16.25
C LEU A 520 30.38 -18.28 15.34
N ALA A 521 31.54 -18.85 14.99
CA ALA A 521 31.62 -20.06 14.19
C ALA A 521 30.94 -21.27 14.86
N ALA A 522 31.01 -21.38 16.20
CA ALA A 522 30.38 -22.47 16.94
C ALA A 522 28.85 -22.51 16.74
N VAL A 523 28.20 -21.34 16.72
CA VAL A 523 26.75 -21.22 16.46
C VAL A 523 26.43 -21.62 15.03
N ARG A 524 27.20 -21.15 14.04
CA ARG A 524 27.03 -21.53 12.63
C ARG A 524 27.20 -23.04 12.42
N VAL A 525 28.20 -23.64 13.05
CA VAL A 525 28.46 -25.09 13.01
C VAL A 525 27.32 -25.88 13.65
N GLU A 526 26.76 -25.40 14.77
CA GLU A 526 25.61 -26.04 15.41
C GLU A 526 24.36 -25.98 14.51
N LEU A 527 24.05 -24.81 13.91
CA LEU A 527 22.96 -24.66 12.95
C LEU A 527 23.13 -25.60 11.74
N LEU A 528 24.32 -25.65 11.16
CA LEU A 528 24.66 -26.55 10.06
C LEU A 528 24.44 -28.02 10.44
N ARG A 529 24.94 -28.43 11.61
CA ARG A 529 24.81 -29.82 12.10
C ARG A 529 23.34 -30.20 12.30
N GLN A 530 22.53 -29.31 12.86
CA GLN A 530 21.12 -29.59 13.10
C GLN A 530 20.29 -29.59 11.81
N LEU A 531 20.56 -28.66 10.88
CA LEU A 531 19.89 -28.67 9.56
C LEU A 531 20.28 -29.93 8.77
N ALA A 532 21.55 -30.33 8.80
CA ALA A 532 22.03 -31.54 8.13
C ALA A 532 21.38 -32.81 8.71
N ALA A 533 21.24 -32.88 10.04
CA ALA A 533 20.53 -33.99 10.68
C ALA A 533 19.04 -34.02 10.30
N ALA A 534 18.39 -32.85 10.26
CA ALA A 534 16.98 -32.72 9.92
C ALA A 534 16.68 -33.03 8.44
N ALA A 535 17.58 -32.67 7.52
CA ALA A 535 17.43 -32.94 6.10
C ALA A 535 17.88 -34.37 5.71
N GLY A 536 18.91 -34.90 6.38
CA GLY A 536 19.57 -36.15 6.00
C GLY A 536 18.83 -37.44 6.41
N ALA A 537 19.56 -38.55 6.43
CA ALA A 537 19.01 -39.89 6.68
C ALA A 537 18.41 -40.09 8.07
N ALA A 538 18.81 -39.29 9.07
CA ALA A 538 18.22 -39.30 10.41
C ALA A 538 16.98 -38.39 10.53
N GLY A 539 16.59 -37.72 9.44
CA GLY A 539 15.44 -36.84 9.34
C GLY A 539 14.73 -37.08 8.01
N MET A 540 14.52 -36.01 7.24
CA MET A 540 13.57 -35.98 6.14
C MET A 540 13.81 -37.05 5.07
N VAL A 541 15.05 -37.26 4.64
CA VAL A 541 15.38 -38.30 3.66
C VAL A 541 15.10 -39.70 4.20
N GLY A 542 15.41 -39.96 5.47
CA GLY A 542 15.08 -41.24 6.12
C GLY A 542 13.58 -41.45 6.23
N GLY A 543 12.85 -40.41 6.66
CA GLY A 543 11.40 -40.39 6.69
C GLY A 543 10.80 -40.69 5.32
N GLN A 544 11.30 -40.06 4.26
CA GLN A 544 10.85 -40.28 2.88
C GLN A 544 11.10 -41.73 2.41
N MET A 545 12.23 -42.33 2.77
CA MET A 545 12.50 -43.73 2.42
C MET A 545 11.51 -44.70 3.08
N ILE A 546 11.16 -44.46 4.35
CA ILE A 546 10.10 -45.23 5.03
C ILE A 546 8.76 -44.94 4.35
N ASP A 547 8.53 -43.69 3.93
CA ASP A 547 7.30 -43.22 3.27
C ASP A 547 7.01 -43.93 1.94
N MET A 548 8.07 -44.32 1.21
CA MET A 548 8.02 -45.06 -0.05
C MET A 548 8.11 -46.58 0.13
N SER A 549 8.45 -47.04 1.33
CA SER A 549 8.63 -48.47 1.57
C SER A 549 7.30 -49.23 1.48
N PRO A 550 7.30 -50.48 0.98
CA PRO A 550 6.10 -51.34 1.01
C PRO A 550 5.55 -51.54 2.43
N GLU A 551 6.43 -51.47 3.43
CA GLU A 551 6.13 -51.65 4.86
C GLU A 551 5.33 -50.48 5.45
N ARG A 552 5.21 -49.33 4.75
CA ARG A 552 4.39 -48.18 5.19
C ARG A 552 2.94 -48.56 5.44
N ALA A 553 2.38 -49.47 4.64
CA ALA A 553 1.00 -49.91 4.75
C ALA A 553 0.73 -50.67 6.07
N GLU A 554 1.77 -51.20 6.72
CA GLU A 554 1.68 -52.03 7.93
C GLU A 554 1.98 -51.25 9.21
N LEU A 555 2.29 -49.94 9.12
CA LEU A 555 2.63 -49.13 10.29
C LEU A 555 1.43 -48.94 11.22
N ASP A 556 1.66 -49.19 12.51
CA ASP A 556 0.75 -48.82 13.57
C ASP A 556 0.87 -47.32 13.90
N LEU A 557 0.05 -46.82 14.83
CA LEU A 557 0.07 -45.40 15.21
C LEU A 557 1.43 -44.91 15.71
N ALA A 558 2.24 -45.77 16.34
CA ALA A 558 3.57 -45.42 16.80
C ALA A 558 4.54 -45.32 15.62
N GLY A 559 4.46 -46.24 14.67
CA GLY A 559 5.18 -46.22 13.42
C GLY A 559 4.88 -44.98 12.57
N ILE A 560 3.60 -44.62 12.43
CA ILE A 560 3.17 -43.40 11.71
C ILE A 560 3.71 -42.15 12.42
N SER A 561 3.57 -42.05 13.75
CA SER A 561 4.13 -40.93 14.52
C SER A 561 5.65 -40.82 14.36
N HIS A 562 6.36 -41.95 14.33
CA HIS A 562 7.80 -41.96 14.12
C HIS A 562 8.19 -41.48 12.72
N LEU A 563 7.57 -42.02 11.66
CA LEU A 563 7.78 -41.58 10.28
C LEU A 563 7.59 -40.06 10.15
N GLN A 564 6.48 -39.53 10.69
CA GLN A 564 6.15 -38.11 10.55
C GLN A 564 7.07 -37.19 11.35
N SER A 565 7.62 -37.68 12.46
CA SER A 565 8.68 -36.99 13.20
C SER A 565 9.98 -36.86 12.40
N LEU A 566 10.25 -37.79 11.48
CA LEU A 566 11.43 -37.77 10.62
C LEU A 566 11.22 -36.91 9.37
N LYS A 567 10.02 -36.86 8.79
CA LYS A 567 9.71 -36.07 7.57
C LYS A 567 9.40 -34.59 7.91
N THR A 568 8.13 -34.22 7.92
CA THR A 568 7.67 -32.84 8.16
C THR A 568 8.09 -32.32 9.54
N GLY A 569 8.06 -33.21 10.55
CA GLY A 569 8.42 -32.89 11.93
C GLY A 569 9.89 -32.48 12.11
N ALA A 570 10.82 -33.05 11.35
CA ALA A 570 12.25 -32.75 11.50
C ALA A 570 12.59 -31.30 11.10
N LEU A 571 11.98 -30.81 10.01
CA LEU A 571 12.19 -29.43 9.56
C LEU A 571 11.48 -28.41 10.47
N ILE A 572 10.31 -28.74 11.03
CA ILE A 572 9.61 -27.91 12.03
C ILE A 572 10.43 -27.85 13.32
N LEU A 573 10.99 -28.98 13.76
CA LEU A 573 11.89 -29.05 14.92
C LEU A 573 13.10 -28.15 14.74
N PHE A 574 13.80 -28.23 13.60
CA PHE A 574 14.91 -27.33 13.31
C PHE A 574 14.46 -25.86 13.31
N SER A 575 13.29 -25.55 12.74
CA SER A 575 12.78 -24.18 12.65
C SER A 575 12.59 -23.55 14.04
N CYS A 576 12.08 -24.30 15.02
CA CYS A 576 11.93 -23.82 16.39
C CYS A 576 13.22 -23.90 17.22
N GLU A 577 14.16 -24.79 16.89
CA GLU A 577 15.46 -24.92 17.57
C GLU A 577 16.47 -23.86 17.08
N ALA A 578 16.29 -23.32 15.88
CA ALA A 578 17.19 -22.32 15.30
C ALA A 578 17.31 -21.05 16.14
N GLY A 579 16.19 -20.51 16.63
CA GLY A 579 16.16 -19.33 17.50
C GLY A 579 17.02 -19.46 18.77
N PRO A 580 16.82 -20.50 19.60
CA PRO A 580 17.65 -20.70 20.77
C PRO A 580 19.11 -21.12 20.45
N ILE A 581 19.40 -21.64 19.25
CA ILE A 581 20.78 -21.84 18.80
C ILE A 581 21.45 -20.49 18.53
N LEU A 582 20.80 -19.60 17.78
CA LEU A 582 21.28 -18.24 17.53
C LEU A 582 21.52 -17.47 18.83
N ALA A 583 20.63 -17.63 19.81
CA ALA A 583 20.73 -16.97 21.10
C ALA A 583 21.70 -17.62 22.10
N GLN A 584 22.23 -18.82 21.80
CA GLN A 584 22.97 -19.65 22.77
C GLN A 584 22.17 -19.88 24.07
N ALA A 585 20.88 -20.16 23.92
CA ALA A 585 19.95 -20.25 25.04
C ALA A 585 20.22 -21.46 25.96
N PRO A 586 19.92 -21.35 27.28
CA PRO A 586 19.99 -22.45 28.24
C PRO A 586 19.14 -23.69 27.86
N GLU A 587 19.64 -24.88 28.22
CA GLU A 587 19.03 -26.16 27.86
C GLU A 587 17.54 -26.32 28.22
N PRO A 588 17.03 -25.84 29.38
CA PRO A 588 15.60 -25.93 29.68
C PRO A 588 14.70 -25.17 28.67
N GLN A 589 15.17 -24.03 28.19
CA GLN A 589 14.45 -23.21 27.19
C GLN A 589 14.57 -23.83 25.79
N ARG A 590 15.74 -24.41 25.46
CA ARG A 590 15.93 -25.21 24.25
C ARG A 590 14.98 -26.40 24.21
N GLN A 591 14.90 -27.15 25.31
CA GLN A 591 14.08 -28.35 25.40
C GLN A 591 12.59 -28.04 25.27
N ALA A 592 12.13 -26.92 25.84
CA ALA A 592 10.75 -26.47 25.69
C ALA A 592 10.34 -26.20 24.24
N LEU A 593 11.20 -25.51 23.47
CA LEU A 593 10.93 -25.25 22.04
C LEU A 593 11.02 -26.52 21.19
N LYS A 594 11.88 -27.47 21.55
CA LYS A 594 11.91 -28.80 20.92
C LYS A 594 10.62 -29.57 21.17
N ASP A 595 10.12 -29.56 22.40
CA ASP A 595 8.87 -30.24 22.73
C ASP A 595 7.66 -29.57 22.07
N TYR A 596 7.62 -28.23 22.05
CA TYR A 596 6.63 -27.46 21.28
C TYR A 596 6.63 -27.88 19.80
N ALA A 597 7.80 -27.96 19.18
CA ALA A 597 7.91 -28.28 17.76
C ALA A 597 7.52 -29.72 17.42
N ARG A 598 7.77 -30.68 18.33
CA ARG A 598 7.32 -32.07 18.19
C ARG A 598 5.79 -32.15 18.22
N ASP A 599 5.17 -31.49 19.19
CA ASP A 599 3.72 -31.47 19.36
C ASP A 599 3.05 -30.76 18.16
N LEU A 600 3.58 -29.61 17.75
CA LEU A 600 3.12 -28.85 16.58
C LEU A 600 3.28 -29.64 15.27
N GLY A 601 4.43 -30.28 15.06
CA GLY A 601 4.72 -31.04 13.84
C GLY A 601 3.78 -32.23 13.66
N LEU A 602 3.48 -32.97 14.74
CA LEU A 602 2.48 -34.04 14.70
C LEU A 602 1.06 -33.49 14.48
N ALA A 603 0.69 -32.39 15.14
CA ALA A 603 -0.62 -31.76 14.94
C ALA A 603 -0.81 -31.29 13.49
N PHE A 604 0.23 -30.70 12.89
CA PHE A 604 0.21 -30.26 11.50
C PHE A 604 -0.02 -31.41 10.52
N GLN A 605 0.65 -32.54 10.74
CA GLN A 605 0.47 -33.70 9.89
C GLN A 605 -0.92 -34.34 10.05
N ILE A 606 -1.44 -34.42 11.27
CA ILE A 606 -2.80 -34.92 11.50
C ILE A 606 -3.82 -34.02 10.80
N ALA A 607 -3.61 -32.70 10.83
CA ALA A 607 -4.45 -31.75 10.09
C ALA A 607 -4.36 -31.98 8.57
N ASP A 608 -3.16 -32.19 8.02
CA ASP A 608 -2.99 -32.51 6.60
C ASP A 608 -3.66 -33.84 6.20
N ASP A 609 -3.54 -34.89 7.02
CA ASP A 609 -4.19 -36.20 6.78
C ASP A 609 -5.73 -36.06 6.79
N ILE A 610 -6.29 -35.22 7.69
CA ILE A 610 -7.73 -34.92 7.73
C ILE A 610 -8.16 -34.17 6.46
N LEU A 611 -7.37 -33.18 6.04
CA LEU A 611 -7.63 -32.43 4.81
C LEU A 611 -7.56 -33.31 3.56
N ASP A 612 -6.57 -34.21 3.45
CA ASP A 612 -6.42 -35.13 2.32
C ASP A 612 -7.57 -36.14 2.22
N ALA A 613 -8.14 -36.53 3.38
CA ALA A 613 -9.27 -37.46 3.47
C ALA A 613 -10.63 -36.82 3.18
N GLU A 614 -10.81 -35.51 3.46
CA GLU A 614 -12.13 -34.86 3.40
C GLU A 614 -12.26 -33.78 2.31
N SER A 615 -11.17 -33.20 1.82
CA SER A 615 -11.21 -32.05 0.89
C SER A 615 -11.33 -32.46 -0.59
N THR A 616 -11.61 -31.49 -1.47
CA THR A 616 -11.70 -31.67 -2.93
C THR A 616 -10.36 -31.34 -3.62
N PRO A 617 -10.02 -31.99 -4.76
CA PRO A 617 -8.75 -31.73 -5.47
C PRO A 617 -8.51 -30.25 -5.80
N GLU A 618 -9.59 -29.52 -6.06
CA GLU A 618 -9.58 -28.10 -6.40
C GLU A 618 -9.20 -27.20 -5.21
N ALA A 619 -9.53 -27.58 -3.97
CA ALA A 619 -9.22 -26.81 -2.75
C ALA A 619 -7.78 -27.04 -2.26
N LEU A 620 -7.22 -28.24 -2.50
CA LEU A 620 -5.86 -28.61 -2.07
C LEU A 620 -4.77 -28.34 -3.12
N GLY A 621 -5.14 -28.11 -4.38
CA GLY A 621 -4.18 -27.93 -5.48
C GLY A 621 -3.35 -29.18 -5.78
N LYS A 622 -3.87 -30.37 -5.42
CA LYS A 622 -3.36 -31.71 -5.75
C LYS A 622 -4.53 -32.72 -5.73
N PRO A 623 -4.45 -33.89 -6.38
CA PRO A 623 -5.51 -34.92 -6.32
C PRO A 623 -5.75 -35.38 -4.87
N THR A 624 -7.02 -35.52 -4.45
CA THR A 624 -7.38 -36.00 -3.11
C THR A 624 -7.47 -37.52 -3.04
N GLY A 625 -7.21 -38.11 -1.87
CA GLY A 625 -7.23 -39.56 -1.69
C GLY A 625 -6.04 -40.30 -2.33
N GLN A 626 -4.93 -39.62 -2.62
CA GLN A 626 -3.70 -40.25 -3.12
C GLN A 626 -3.14 -41.27 -2.11
N ASP A 627 -3.16 -40.94 -0.82
CA ASP A 627 -2.61 -41.86 0.19
C ASP A 627 -3.49 -43.10 0.41
N ALA A 628 -4.81 -42.95 0.27
CA ALA A 628 -5.76 -44.07 0.30
C ALA A 628 -5.68 -44.94 -0.96
N SER A 629 -5.46 -44.34 -2.14
CA SER A 629 -5.31 -45.08 -3.41
C SER A 629 -3.97 -45.81 -3.52
N LEU A 630 -2.93 -45.35 -2.79
CA LEU A 630 -1.63 -46.00 -2.65
C LEU A 630 -1.53 -46.97 -1.46
N GLY A 631 -2.62 -47.17 -0.69
CA GLY A 631 -2.68 -48.13 0.42
C GLY A 631 -1.83 -47.76 1.65
N LYS A 632 -1.52 -46.48 1.85
CA LYS A 632 -0.65 -45.98 2.91
C LYS A 632 -1.39 -45.85 4.25
N ALA A 633 -0.75 -46.21 5.36
CA ALA A 633 -1.34 -46.05 6.69
C ALA A 633 -1.29 -44.57 7.14
N THR A 634 -2.44 -44.00 7.52
CA THR A 634 -2.60 -42.58 7.95
C THR A 634 -3.22 -42.47 9.34
N PHE A 635 -3.12 -41.30 9.99
CA PHE A 635 -3.76 -41.09 11.30
C PHE A 635 -5.28 -41.20 11.21
N VAL A 636 -5.88 -40.73 10.11
CA VAL A 636 -7.32 -40.82 9.84
C VAL A 636 -7.74 -42.28 9.67
N GLY A 637 -6.95 -43.09 8.94
CA GLY A 637 -7.24 -44.52 8.75
C GLY A 637 -7.22 -45.34 10.05
N GLN A 638 -6.37 -44.98 11.01
CA GLN A 638 -6.20 -45.71 12.28
C GLN A 638 -7.12 -45.19 13.42
N LEU A 639 -7.46 -43.90 13.46
CA LEU A 639 -8.22 -43.28 14.56
C LEU A 639 -9.64 -42.85 14.16
N GLY A 640 -9.95 -42.81 12.87
CA GLY A 640 -11.11 -42.11 12.33
C GLY A 640 -10.95 -40.57 12.43
N ILE A 641 -11.74 -39.83 11.64
CA ILE A 641 -11.68 -38.36 11.56
C ILE A 641 -11.85 -37.70 12.94
N SER A 642 -12.85 -38.11 13.71
CA SER A 642 -13.09 -37.55 15.05
C SER A 642 -11.97 -37.87 16.04
N GLY A 643 -11.38 -39.06 15.95
CA GLY A 643 -10.24 -39.45 16.78
C GLY A 643 -8.95 -38.72 16.41
N ALA A 644 -8.72 -38.51 15.11
CA ALA A 644 -7.61 -37.71 14.60
C ALA A 644 -7.74 -36.25 15.04
N ARG A 645 -8.92 -35.64 14.92
CA ARG A 645 -9.19 -34.27 15.37
C ARG A 645 -8.91 -34.08 16.86
N ASN A 646 -9.46 -34.95 17.71
CA ASN A 646 -9.23 -34.88 19.16
C ASN A 646 -7.73 -34.98 19.51
N LYS A 647 -6.98 -35.80 18.75
CA LYS A 647 -5.54 -35.93 18.92
C LYS A 647 -4.79 -34.66 18.49
N ALA A 648 -5.19 -34.02 17.39
CA ALA A 648 -4.62 -32.74 16.95
C ALA A 648 -4.88 -31.61 17.97
N GLU A 649 -6.10 -31.51 18.50
CA GLU A 649 -6.46 -30.54 19.54
C GLU A 649 -5.63 -30.76 20.83
N ALA A 650 -5.51 -32.01 21.28
CA ALA A 650 -4.69 -32.35 22.45
C ALA A 650 -3.19 -32.03 22.27
N LEU A 651 -2.67 -32.19 21.05
CA LEU A 651 -1.29 -31.85 20.71
C LEU A 651 -1.08 -30.33 20.66
N VAL A 652 -2.02 -29.56 20.11
CA VAL A 652 -1.95 -28.08 20.14
C VAL A 652 -2.01 -27.55 21.56
N ASP A 653 -2.89 -28.08 22.40
CA ASP A 653 -2.95 -27.74 23.82
C ASP A 653 -1.63 -28.05 24.53
N SER A 654 -1.03 -29.21 24.21
CA SER A 654 0.29 -29.59 24.73
C SER A 654 1.37 -28.62 24.28
N ALA A 655 1.42 -28.29 22.98
CA ALA A 655 2.36 -27.35 22.39
C ALA A 655 2.26 -25.98 23.09
N CYS A 656 1.05 -25.44 23.25
CA CYS A 656 0.83 -24.19 23.97
C CYS A 656 1.40 -24.24 25.40
N ARG A 657 1.14 -25.31 26.17
CA ARG A 657 1.71 -25.47 27.53
C ARG A 657 3.24 -25.53 27.53
N ARG A 658 3.88 -26.08 26.49
CA ARG A 658 5.36 -26.08 26.37
C ARG A 658 5.94 -24.67 26.30
N LEU A 659 5.15 -23.66 25.94
CA LEU A 659 5.58 -22.27 25.84
C LEU A 659 5.37 -21.44 27.12
N ASP A 660 4.84 -22.03 28.21
CA ASP A 660 4.45 -21.29 29.43
C ASP A 660 5.62 -20.54 30.08
N LEU A 661 6.83 -21.08 30.02
CA LEU A 661 8.04 -20.43 30.53
C LEU A 661 8.43 -19.13 29.81
N PHE A 662 7.87 -18.85 28.63
CA PHE A 662 8.16 -17.63 27.85
C PHE A 662 7.10 -16.52 28.05
N GLY A 663 5.99 -16.83 28.74
CA GLY A 663 4.89 -15.89 28.97
C GLY A 663 4.34 -15.30 27.67
N GLN A 664 4.03 -13.99 27.69
CA GLN A 664 3.45 -13.26 26.56
C GLN A 664 4.38 -13.13 25.35
N LYS A 665 5.70 -13.34 25.51
CA LYS A 665 6.64 -13.29 24.38
C LYS A 665 6.34 -14.39 23.35
N ALA A 666 5.66 -15.47 23.74
CA ALA A 666 5.35 -16.61 22.89
C ALA A 666 3.92 -16.61 22.31
N ASP A 667 3.17 -15.51 22.44
CA ASP A 667 1.76 -15.45 22.01
C ASP A 667 1.60 -15.79 20.51
N LEU A 668 2.47 -15.26 19.65
CA LEU A 668 2.44 -15.58 18.21
C LEU A 668 2.76 -17.05 17.89
N LEU A 669 3.57 -17.73 18.71
CA LEU A 669 3.81 -19.17 18.57
C LEU A 669 2.60 -19.99 19.05
N ARG A 670 1.87 -19.50 20.06
CA ARG A 670 0.60 -20.12 20.51
C ARG A 670 -0.48 -19.96 19.45
N GLU A 671 -0.59 -18.78 18.85
CA GLU A 671 -1.51 -18.50 17.75
C GLU A 671 -1.18 -19.36 16.53
N ALA A 672 0.10 -19.52 16.18
CA ALA A 672 0.51 -20.42 15.09
C ALA A 672 0.12 -21.89 15.35
N ALA A 673 0.14 -22.34 16.61
CA ALA A 673 -0.35 -23.67 16.97
C ALA A 673 -1.88 -23.77 16.87
N ALA A 674 -2.61 -22.74 17.30
CA ALA A 674 -4.07 -22.67 17.18
C ALA A 674 -4.53 -22.64 15.71
N PHE A 675 -3.78 -21.95 14.84
CA PHE A 675 -4.05 -21.87 13.40
C PHE A 675 -4.07 -23.25 12.72
N VAL A 676 -3.25 -24.22 13.19
CA VAL A 676 -3.22 -25.58 12.64
C VAL A 676 -4.55 -26.31 12.80
N VAL A 677 -5.24 -26.12 13.93
CA VAL A 677 -6.55 -26.74 14.20
C VAL A 677 -7.67 -25.96 13.53
N ALA A 678 -7.60 -24.61 13.51
CA ALA A 678 -8.57 -23.77 12.81
C ALA A 678 -8.65 -24.14 11.31
N ARG A 679 -7.52 -24.47 10.69
CA ARG A 679 -7.42 -24.93 9.30
C ARG A 679 -8.29 -26.14 8.97
N VAL A 680 -8.45 -27.05 9.94
CA VAL A 680 -9.29 -28.26 9.79
C VAL A 680 -10.77 -27.89 9.89
N ALA A 681 -11.13 -26.96 10.79
CA ALA A 681 -12.50 -26.50 10.98
C ALA A 681 -13.01 -25.65 9.80
N GLU A 682 -12.15 -24.80 9.23
CA GLU A 682 -12.46 -23.97 8.05
C GLU A 682 -12.64 -24.80 6.79
N ALA A 683 -11.73 -25.75 6.51
CA ALA A 683 -11.85 -26.62 5.34
C ALA A 683 -13.08 -27.54 5.41
N LEU A 684 -13.44 -28.04 6.59
CA LEU A 684 -14.67 -28.82 6.78
C LEU A 684 -15.94 -27.97 6.64
N ALA A 685 -15.86 -26.67 6.95
CA ALA A 685 -16.93 -25.72 6.67
C ALA A 685 -17.10 -25.46 5.16
N GLU A 686 -16.05 -25.66 4.35
CA GLU A 686 -16.11 -25.60 2.88
C GLU A 686 -16.68 -26.89 2.23
N ILE A 687 -16.55 -28.06 2.86
CA ILE A 687 -17.00 -29.36 2.32
C ILE A 687 -18.46 -29.67 2.68
N GLY A 688 -19.00 -29.02 3.71
CA GLY A 688 -20.43 -29.07 4.02
C GLY A 688 -21.23 -28.23 3.03
N HIS A 689 -21.77 -28.85 1.98
CA HIS A 689 -22.97 -28.35 1.30
C HIS A 689 -24.19 -28.39 2.24
N ASN A 690 -24.12 -27.63 3.32
CA ASN A 690 -25.26 -27.02 3.96
C ASN A 690 -25.01 -25.53 3.86
N ARG A 691 -25.77 -24.85 2.97
CA ARG A 691 -25.97 -23.41 3.06
C ARG A 691 -26.04 -23.05 4.53
N ARG A 692 -25.27 -22.05 4.98
CA ARG A 692 -25.61 -21.40 6.25
C ARG A 692 -27.12 -21.16 6.18
N PRO A 693 -27.91 -21.63 7.15
CA PRO A 693 -29.35 -21.43 7.09
C PRO A 693 -29.60 -19.94 6.89
N THR A 694 -30.27 -19.58 5.80
CA THR A 694 -30.66 -18.20 5.51
C THR A 694 -32.18 -18.08 5.59
N PRO A 695 -32.82 -18.39 6.74
CA PRO A 695 -34.27 -18.47 6.84
C PRO A 695 -34.99 -17.16 6.49
N LEU A 696 -34.38 -16.00 6.76
CA LEU A 696 -34.97 -14.71 6.41
C LEU A 696 -34.79 -14.41 4.92
N LEU A 697 -33.61 -14.65 4.35
CA LEU A 697 -33.35 -14.48 2.91
C LEU A 697 -34.13 -15.48 2.06
N ASP A 698 -34.34 -16.70 2.55
CA ASP A 698 -35.16 -17.75 1.91
C ASP A 698 -36.64 -17.36 1.87
N SER A 699 -37.08 -16.50 2.80
CA SER A 699 -38.45 -15.96 2.82
C SER A 699 -38.68 -14.80 1.85
N VAL A 700 -37.63 -14.26 1.22
CA VAL A 700 -37.69 -13.09 0.34
C VAL A 700 -37.35 -13.49 -1.09
N SER A 701 -38.38 -13.54 -1.94
CA SER A 701 -38.20 -13.82 -3.37
C SER A 701 -38.01 -12.54 -4.20
N ASP A 702 -38.67 -11.46 -3.78
CA ASP A 702 -38.56 -10.13 -4.37
C ASP A 702 -38.74 -9.02 -3.30
N PRO A 703 -38.53 -7.73 -3.65
CA PRO A 703 -38.62 -6.64 -2.68
C PRO A 703 -39.96 -6.51 -1.94
N SER A 704 -41.07 -7.02 -2.49
CA SER A 704 -42.37 -7.00 -1.82
C SER A 704 -42.43 -7.91 -0.59
N ASP A 705 -41.64 -8.99 -0.56
CA ASP A 705 -41.50 -9.85 0.61
C ASP A 705 -40.62 -9.20 1.67
N LEU A 706 -39.53 -8.53 1.26
CA LEU A 706 -38.65 -7.79 2.17
C LEU A 706 -39.39 -6.69 2.94
N ARG A 707 -40.39 -6.06 2.31
CA ARG A 707 -41.24 -5.04 2.96
C ARG A 707 -42.17 -5.59 4.05
N LYS A 708 -42.34 -6.91 4.14
CA LYS A 708 -43.16 -7.57 5.17
C LYS A 708 -42.36 -7.91 6.43
N LEU A 709 -41.03 -7.81 6.38
CA LEU A 709 -40.16 -8.05 7.54
C LEU A 709 -40.23 -6.87 8.51
N ASP A 710 -40.17 -7.16 9.80
CA ASP A 710 -40.09 -6.12 10.82
C ASP A 710 -38.68 -5.49 10.85
N GLU A 711 -38.57 -4.22 11.24
CA GLU A 711 -37.29 -3.49 11.28
C GLU A 711 -36.20 -4.23 12.09
N GLY A 712 -36.59 -4.93 13.17
CA GLY A 712 -35.69 -5.73 14.00
C GLY A 712 -35.08 -6.93 13.28
N GLN A 713 -35.70 -7.41 12.20
CA GLN A 713 -35.23 -8.55 11.40
C GLN A 713 -34.29 -8.12 10.26
N LEU A 714 -34.26 -6.83 9.90
CA LEU A 714 -33.48 -6.33 8.76
C LEU A 714 -31.97 -6.47 8.94
N ARG A 715 -31.49 -6.46 10.19
CA ARG A 715 -30.08 -6.67 10.50
C ARG A 715 -29.65 -8.10 10.21
N ASP A 716 -30.39 -9.07 10.76
CA ASP A 716 -30.14 -10.50 10.54
C ASP A 716 -30.29 -10.85 9.06
N PHE A 717 -31.28 -10.26 8.38
CA PHE A 717 -31.46 -10.38 6.93
C PHE A 717 -30.24 -9.84 6.15
N ALA A 718 -29.69 -8.69 6.53
CA ALA A 718 -28.49 -8.14 5.91
C ALA A 718 -27.26 -9.05 6.10
N ASP A 719 -27.13 -9.68 7.26
CA ASP A 719 -26.04 -10.65 7.53
C ASP A 719 -26.19 -11.93 6.68
N GLU A 720 -27.42 -12.43 6.49
CA GLU A 720 -27.70 -13.54 5.58
C GLU A 720 -27.41 -13.17 4.11
N LEU A 721 -27.83 -11.98 3.67
CA LEU A 721 -27.56 -11.46 2.32
C LEU A 721 -26.06 -11.29 2.05
N ARG A 722 -25.32 -10.80 3.05
CA ARG A 722 -23.86 -10.69 3.01
C ARG A 722 -23.21 -12.06 2.83
N ALA A 723 -23.64 -13.06 3.59
CA ALA A 723 -23.12 -14.41 3.50
C ALA A 723 -23.38 -15.04 2.12
N GLU A 724 -24.61 -14.95 1.59
CA GLU A 724 -24.95 -15.46 0.25
C GLU A 724 -24.11 -14.77 -0.84
N MET A 725 -23.89 -13.46 -0.73
CA MET A 725 -23.08 -12.74 -1.70
C MET A 725 -21.60 -13.14 -1.66
N ILE A 726 -21.01 -13.31 -0.46
CA ILE A 726 -19.62 -13.77 -0.32
C ILE A 726 -19.46 -15.15 -0.97
N GLU A 727 -20.39 -16.07 -0.71
CA GLU A 727 -20.40 -17.41 -1.29
C GLU A 727 -20.57 -17.38 -2.81
N ALA A 728 -21.48 -16.55 -3.32
CA ALA A 728 -21.70 -16.42 -4.77
C ALA A 728 -20.47 -15.89 -5.52
N VAL A 729 -19.79 -14.89 -4.95
CA VAL A 729 -18.67 -14.20 -5.58
C VAL A 729 -17.36 -14.99 -5.41
N SER A 730 -17.21 -15.83 -4.38
CA SER A 730 -16.03 -16.70 -4.24
C SER A 730 -15.93 -17.73 -5.38
N VAL A 731 -17.06 -18.17 -5.94
CA VAL A 731 -17.12 -19.12 -7.06
C VAL A 731 -16.84 -18.46 -8.41
N THR A 732 -17.36 -17.25 -8.63
CA THR A 732 -17.35 -16.59 -9.96
C THR A 732 -16.26 -15.53 -10.12
N GLY A 733 -15.72 -15.01 -9.01
CA GLY A 733 -14.96 -13.76 -8.99
C GLY A 733 -15.85 -12.53 -9.23
N GLY A 734 -15.45 -11.35 -8.75
CA GLY A 734 -16.28 -10.14 -8.91
C GLY A 734 -15.89 -8.97 -8.02
N HIS A 735 -16.64 -7.87 -8.07
CA HIS A 735 -16.41 -6.66 -7.27
C HIS A 735 -16.91 -6.83 -5.82
N LEU A 736 -16.33 -7.78 -5.08
CA LEU A 736 -16.78 -8.16 -3.74
C LEU A 736 -16.83 -6.97 -2.76
N GLY A 737 -15.76 -6.17 -2.70
CA GLY A 737 -15.66 -5.05 -1.76
C GLY A 737 -16.74 -3.97 -1.97
N ALA A 738 -17.06 -3.66 -3.23
CA ALA A 738 -18.08 -2.66 -3.55
C ALA A 738 -19.49 -3.15 -3.20
N GLY A 739 -19.79 -4.43 -3.44
CA GLY A 739 -21.07 -5.04 -3.06
C GLY A 739 -21.25 -5.17 -1.55
N LEU A 740 -20.19 -5.52 -0.81
CA LEU A 740 -20.22 -5.64 0.66
C LEU A 740 -20.54 -4.30 1.34
N GLY A 741 -20.03 -3.20 0.80
CA GLY A 741 -20.24 -1.85 1.35
C GLY A 741 -21.67 -1.34 1.24
N VAL A 742 -22.53 -1.96 0.42
CA VAL A 742 -23.91 -1.49 0.20
C VAL A 742 -24.98 -2.50 0.59
N VAL A 743 -24.65 -3.57 1.33
CA VAL A 743 -25.62 -4.61 1.73
C VAL A 743 -26.76 -3.99 2.54
N GLU A 744 -26.44 -3.27 3.61
CA GLU A 744 -27.42 -2.59 4.47
C GLU A 744 -28.20 -1.53 3.71
N LEU A 745 -27.51 -0.72 2.89
CA LEU A 745 -28.14 0.31 2.07
C LEU A 745 -29.14 -0.32 1.09
N THR A 746 -28.77 -1.41 0.44
CA THR A 746 -29.62 -2.11 -0.53
C THR A 746 -30.85 -2.71 0.14
N THR A 747 -30.68 -3.32 1.32
CA THR A 747 -31.79 -3.83 2.14
C THR A 747 -32.75 -2.69 2.51
N ALA A 748 -32.22 -1.57 3.01
CA ALA A 748 -33.03 -0.42 3.38
C ALA A 748 -33.78 0.17 2.17
N LEU A 749 -33.12 0.30 1.02
CA LEU A 749 -33.75 0.84 -0.20
C LEU A 749 -34.92 0.00 -0.68
N HIS A 750 -34.78 -1.32 -0.71
CA HIS A 750 -35.86 -2.21 -1.14
C HIS A 750 -36.97 -2.38 -0.09
N HIS A 751 -36.65 -2.15 1.19
CA HIS A 751 -37.63 -2.11 2.26
C HIS A 751 -38.44 -0.80 2.27
N VAL A 752 -37.82 0.34 1.97
CA VAL A 752 -38.50 1.66 1.98
C VAL A 752 -39.22 1.97 0.68
N PHE A 753 -38.61 1.67 -0.47
CA PHE A 753 -39.13 2.04 -1.79
C PHE A 753 -39.82 0.87 -2.48
N ASN A 754 -40.90 1.19 -3.21
CA ASN A 754 -41.66 0.22 -3.99
C ASN A 754 -41.03 0.02 -5.39
N THR A 755 -39.83 -0.54 -5.44
CA THR A 755 -39.22 -0.93 -6.72
C THR A 755 -39.99 -2.11 -7.33
N PRO A 756 -40.21 -2.18 -8.66
CA PRO A 756 -39.61 -1.35 -9.70
C PRO A 756 -40.42 -0.10 -10.11
N ASP A 757 -41.56 0.17 -9.47
CA ASP A 757 -42.36 1.38 -9.74
C ASP A 757 -41.55 2.62 -9.38
N ASP A 758 -40.95 2.61 -8.19
CA ASP A 758 -39.86 3.51 -7.83
C ASP A 758 -38.59 3.13 -8.61
N ARG A 759 -37.94 4.14 -9.19
CA ARG A 759 -36.76 3.95 -10.05
C ARG A 759 -35.49 4.04 -9.22
N LEU A 760 -34.87 2.89 -8.96
CA LEU A 760 -33.56 2.81 -8.33
C LEU A 760 -32.45 2.67 -9.38
N ILE A 761 -31.53 3.63 -9.41
CA ILE A 761 -30.44 3.71 -10.38
C ILE A 761 -29.12 3.63 -9.62
N TRP A 762 -28.30 2.63 -9.94
CA TRP A 762 -26.95 2.49 -9.41
C TRP A 762 -25.93 3.12 -10.38
N ASP A 763 -25.03 3.96 -9.87
CA ASP A 763 -23.91 4.50 -10.67
C ASP A 763 -22.76 3.49 -10.75
N VAL A 764 -22.17 3.30 -11.94
CA VAL A 764 -21.22 2.21 -12.28
C VAL A 764 -21.79 0.79 -12.10
N SER A 765 -22.73 0.57 -11.18
CA SER A 765 -23.44 -0.66 -10.86
C SER A 765 -22.58 -1.86 -10.43
N HIS A 766 -21.25 -1.73 -10.32
CA HIS A 766 -20.39 -2.79 -9.80
C HIS A 766 -20.73 -3.24 -8.36
N GLN A 767 -21.43 -2.39 -7.60
CA GLN A 767 -21.90 -2.61 -6.24
C GLN A 767 -23.28 -3.29 -6.17
N CYS A 768 -23.95 -3.58 -7.29
CA CYS A 768 -25.37 -3.99 -7.29
C CYS A 768 -25.63 -5.49 -7.02
N TYR A 769 -24.66 -6.26 -6.54
CA TYR A 769 -24.83 -7.69 -6.28
C TYR A 769 -25.93 -8.01 -5.24
N PRO A 770 -25.98 -7.35 -4.07
CA PRO A 770 -27.12 -7.54 -3.15
C PRO A 770 -28.45 -7.16 -3.82
N HIS A 771 -28.45 -6.12 -4.67
CA HIS A 771 -29.65 -5.70 -5.40
C HIS A 771 -30.14 -6.80 -6.36
N LYS A 772 -29.23 -7.45 -7.10
CA LYS A 772 -29.56 -8.58 -7.97
C LYS A 772 -30.14 -9.75 -7.18
N ILE A 773 -29.53 -10.11 -6.04
CA ILE A 773 -30.01 -11.19 -5.18
C ILE A 773 -31.45 -10.92 -4.72
N LEU A 774 -31.74 -9.70 -4.26
CA LEU A 774 -33.06 -9.31 -3.73
C LEU A 774 -34.15 -9.11 -4.78
N THR A 775 -33.82 -9.16 -6.07
CA THR A 775 -34.75 -8.85 -7.16
C THR A 775 -34.96 -10.06 -8.07
N GLY A 776 -35.13 -11.24 -7.46
CA GLY A 776 -35.47 -12.48 -8.15
C GLY A 776 -34.33 -13.15 -8.93
N ARG A 777 -33.06 -12.75 -8.70
CA ARG A 777 -31.90 -13.31 -9.41
C ARG A 777 -30.94 -14.10 -8.51
N ARG A 778 -31.35 -14.41 -7.28
CA ARG A 778 -30.54 -15.19 -6.31
C ARG A 778 -30.01 -16.51 -6.90
N ASP A 779 -30.84 -17.31 -7.56
CA ASP A 779 -30.39 -18.60 -8.11
C ASP A 779 -29.39 -18.47 -9.27
N ARG A 780 -29.42 -17.33 -9.97
CA ARG A 780 -28.55 -17.06 -11.12
C ARG A 780 -27.28 -16.30 -10.73
N ILE A 781 -27.14 -15.88 -9.47
CA ILE A 781 -25.99 -15.06 -9.03
C ILE A 781 -24.64 -15.75 -9.22
N ARG A 782 -24.62 -17.09 -9.22
CA ARG A 782 -23.43 -17.92 -9.49
C ARG A 782 -23.05 -18.01 -10.99
N SER A 783 -23.77 -17.31 -11.87
CA SER A 783 -23.43 -17.13 -13.30
C SER A 783 -22.87 -15.74 -13.62
N LEU A 784 -22.59 -14.93 -12.60
CA LEU A 784 -22.16 -13.55 -12.76
C LEU A 784 -20.90 -13.46 -13.65
N ARG A 785 -20.93 -12.55 -14.64
CA ARG A 785 -19.86 -12.27 -15.62
C ARG A 785 -19.50 -13.42 -16.55
N GLN A 786 -20.23 -14.53 -16.53
CA GLN A 786 -20.04 -15.64 -17.47
C GLN A 786 -20.87 -15.42 -18.74
N GLY A 787 -20.39 -15.94 -19.88
CA GLY A 787 -21.15 -15.91 -21.14
C GLY A 787 -22.55 -16.51 -20.96
N GLY A 788 -23.59 -15.77 -21.37
CA GLY A 788 -25.01 -16.14 -21.17
C GLY A 788 -25.53 -16.02 -19.72
N GLY A 789 -24.66 -15.66 -18.77
CA GLY A 789 -24.98 -15.44 -17.36
C GLY A 789 -25.37 -14.00 -17.02
N LEU A 790 -25.48 -13.69 -15.72
CA LEU A 790 -25.81 -12.33 -15.27
C LEU A 790 -24.66 -11.34 -15.56
N SER A 791 -25.01 -10.12 -15.94
CA SER A 791 -24.03 -9.04 -16.06
C SER A 791 -23.43 -8.69 -14.70
N GLY A 792 -22.16 -8.30 -14.68
CA GLY A 792 -21.51 -7.71 -13.50
C GLY A 792 -22.07 -6.32 -13.12
N PHE A 793 -22.95 -5.76 -13.95
CA PHE A 793 -23.56 -4.44 -13.82
C PHE A 793 -25.09 -4.55 -13.96
N THR A 794 -25.83 -3.49 -13.63
CA THR A 794 -27.27 -3.44 -13.92
C THR A 794 -27.50 -3.47 -15.43
N SER A 795 -28.51 -4.20 -15.87
CA SER A 795 -28.86 -4.31 -17.29
C SER A 795 -30.36 -4.31 -17.48
N ARG A 796 -30.85 -3.37 -18.30
CA ARG A 796 -32.28 -3.28 -18.67
C ARG A 796 -32.81 -4.54 -19.34
N LYS A 797 -31.95 -5.32 -20.00
CA LYS A 797 -32.32 -6.61 -20.60
C LYS A 797 -32.46 -7.72 -19.56
N GLU A 798 -31.85 -7.56 -18.39
CA GLU A 798 -31.75 -8.59 -17.36
C GLU A 798 -32.90 -8.54 -16.35
N SER A 799 -33.38 -7.34 -16.00
CA SER A 799 -34.41 -7.18 -14.97
C SER A 799 -35.20 -5.87 -15.09
N PRO A 800 -36.52 -5.86 -14.78
CA PRO A 800 -37.29 -4.62 -14.65
C PRO A 800 -36.86 -3.75 -13.47
N TYR A 801 -36.12 -4.31 -12.51
CA TYR A 801 -35.52 -3.60 -11.38
C TYR A 801 -34.25 -2.82 -11.76
N ASP A 802 -33.77 -2.97 -13.00
CA ASP A 802 -32.58 -2.31 -13.54
C ASP A 802 -33.00 -1.24 -14.57
N PRO A 803 -33.60 -0.10 -14.16
CA PRO A 803 -34.16 0.89 -15.10
C PRO A 803 -33.11 1.54 -16.00
N PHE A 804 -31.84 1.50 -15.58
CA PHE A 804 -30.71 2.04 -16.32
C PHE A 804 -29.49 1.11 -16.20
N GLY A 805 -28.79 0.91 -17.32
CA GLY A 805 -27.53 0.17 -17.33
C GLY A 805 -26.38 1.14 -17.17
N ALA A 806 -25.64 1.03 -16.07
CA ALA A 806 -24.47 1.87 -15.80
C ALA A 806 -23.22 0.99 -15.66
N ALA A 807 -22.17 1.38 -16.34
CA ALA A 807 -20.82 0.83 -16.20
C ALA A 807 -19.79 1.98 -16.22
N HIS A 808 -20.01 2.99 -17.07
CA HIS A 808 -19.35 4.28 -16.93
C HIS A 808 -19.89 5.03 -15.70
N SER A 809 -19.00 5.72 -15.00
CA SER A 809 -19.34 6.50 -13.81
C SER A 809 -20.06 7.80 -14.14
N SER A 810 -20.72 8.37 -13.13
CA SER A 810 -21.27 9.73 -13.11
C SER A 810 -22.49 9.92 -14.03
N THR A 811 -23.17 8.84 -14.37
CA THR A 811 -24.32 8.84 -15.29
C THR A 811 -25.66 8.74 -14.56
N SER A 812 -25.68 8.28 -13.30
CA SER A 812 -26.89 7.97 -12.55
C SER A 812 -27.79 9.17 -12.28
N ILE A 813 -27.22 10.32 -11.90
CA ILE A 813 -28.00 11.54 -11.58
C ILE A 813 -28.65 12.10 -12.84
N SER A 814 -27.92 12.11 -13.97
CA SER A 814 -28.46 12.57 -15.25
C SER A 814 -29.59 11.66 -15.74
N ALA A 815 -29.39 10.34 -15.68
CA ALA A 815 -30.44 9.38 -15.98
C ALA A 815 -31.65 9.54 -15.05
N GLY A 816 -31.41 9.70 -13.75
CA GLY A 816 -32.43 9.94 -12.73
C GLY A 816 -33.24 11.21 -13.00
N LEU A 817 -32.59 12.32 -13.35
CA LEU A 817 -33.28 13.54 -13.75
C LEU A 817 -34.19 13.30 -14.96
N GLY A 818 -33.71 12.54 -15.97
CA GLY A 818 -34.53 12.16 -17.12
C GLY A 818 -35.78 11.36 -16.72
N PHE A 819 -35.65 10.40 -15.79
CA PHE A 819 -36.79 9.66 -15.25
C PHE A 819 -37.75 10.55 -14.46
N SER A 820 -37.23 11.48 -13.65
CA SER A 820 -38.06 12.43 -12.89
C SER A 820 -38.86 13.34 -13.82
N VAL A 821 -38.22 13.87 -14.87
CA VAL A 821 -38.92 14.69 -15.88
C VAL A 821 -39.99 13.87 -16.60
N ALA A 822 -39.68 12.64 -17.01
CA ALA A 822 -40.65 11.76 -17.67
C ALA A 822 -41.85 11.40 -16.77
N ARG A 823 -41.60 11.16 -15.48
CA ARG A 823 -42.64 10.98 -14.46
C ARG A 823 -43.54 12.21 -14.37
N ASP A 824 -42.94 13.39 -14.25
CA ASP A 824 -43.68 14.65 -14.08
C ASP A 824 -44.58 14.94 -15.31
N PHE A 825 -44.11 14.60 -16.53
CA PHE A 825 -44.93 14.69 -17.74
C PHE A 825 -46.11 13.71 -17.78
N ARG A 826 -46.01 12.58 -17.08
CA ARG A 826 -47.08 11.56 -17.01
C ARG A 826 -48.06 11.81 -15.87
N GLY A 827 -47.73 12.70 -14.94
CA GLY A 827 -48.51 12.95 -13.73
C GLY A 827 -48.37 11.84 -12.67
N ASP A 828 -47.30 11.05 -12.76
CA ASP A 828 -46.99 9.97 -11.83
C ASP A 828 -46.30 10.53 -10.55
N ASP A 829 -46.33 9.78 -9.45
CA ASP A 829 -45.78 10.19 -8.15
C ASP A 829 -44.77 9.17 -7.57
N ASN A 830 -44.18 8.32 -8.40
CA ASN A 830 -43.13 7.40 -8.00
C ASN A 830 -41.80 8.12 -7.67
N ALA A 831 -41.02 7.55 -6.77
CA ALA A 831 -39.70 8.03 -6.39
C ALA A 831 -38.67 7.70 -7.47
N VAL A 832 -37.69 8.58 -7.64
CA VAL A 832 -36.52 8.35 -8.48
C VAL A 832 -35.29 8.53 -7.60
N ILE A 833 -34.48 7.48 -7.50
CA ILE A 833 -33.36 7.35 -6.59
C ILE A 833 -32.10 7.05 -7.40
N ALA A 834 -31.07 7.90 -7.26
CA ALA A 834 -29.75 7.68 -7.82
C ALA A 834 -28.75 7.41 -6.69
N VAL A 835 -28.12 6.23 -6.69
CA VAL A 835 -27.04 5.88 -5.77
C VAL A 835 -25.71 6.09 -6.48
N ILE A 836 -24.88 7.00 -5.97
CA ILE A 836 -23.60 7.40 -6.58
C ILE A 836 -22.47 7.31 -5.56
N GLY A 837 -21.31 6.81 -5.97
CA GLY A 837 -20.09 6.82 -5.15
C GLY A 837 -19.41 8.19 -5.13
N ASP A 838 -18.67 8.48 -4.06
CA ASP A 838 -17.79 9.65 -3.90
C ASP A 838 -16.86 9.90 -5.10
N GLY A 839 -16.21 8.85 -5.62
CA GLY A 839 -15.34 8.93 -6.80
C GLY A 839 -16.08 9.39 -8.05
N ALA A 840 -17.29 8.84 -8.28
CA ALA A 840 -18.12 9.17 -9.43
C ALA A 840 -18.75 10.57 -9.32
N MET A 841 -18.89 11.12 -8.11
CA MET A 841 -19.42 12.46 -7.90
C MET A 841 -18.50 13.57 -8.41
N SER A 842 -17.20 13.28 -8.56
CA SER A 842 -16.19 14.27 -8.99
C SER A 842 -16.28 14.68 -10.47
N ALA A 843 -17.04 13.97 -11.31
CA ALA A 843 -17.11 14.26 -12.73
C ALA A 843 -18.12 15.35 -13.07
N GLY A 844 -17.81 16.19 -14.07
CA GLY A 844 -18.64 17.32 -14.49
C GLY A 844 -20.09 16.97 -14.86
N MET A 845 -20.35 15.76 -15.38
CA MET A 845 -21.72 15.31 -15.73
C MET A 845 -22.62 15.17 -14.50
N ALA A 846 -22.08 14.76 -13.35
CA ALA A 846 -22.85 14.68 -12.11
C ALA A 846 -23.23 16.08 -11.61
N TYR A 847 -22.30 17.04 -11.67
CA TYR A 847 -22.56 18.44 -11.32
C TYR A 847 -23.56 19.12 -12.26
N GLU A 848 -23.42 18.89 -13.57
CA GLU A 848 -24.35 19.42 -14.57
C GLU A 848 -25.77 18.89 -14.33
N ALA A 849 -25.91 17.59 -14.09
CA ALA A 849 -27.20 16.98 -13.76
C ALA A 849 -27.82 17.53 -12.45
N MET A 850 -27.03 17.69 -11.39
CA MET A 850 -27.52 18.29 -10.13
C MET A 850 -27.95 19.74 -10.30
N ASN A 851 -27.17 20.54 -11.06
CA ASN A 851 -27.49 21.93 -11.32
C ASN A 851 -28.80 22.07 -12.09
N ASN A 852 -29.01 21.22 -13.11
CA ASN A 852 -30.27 21.15 -13.84
C ASN A 852 -31.43 20.68 -12.95
N ALA A 853 -31.22 19.65 -12.11
CA ALA A 853 -32.24 19.16 -11.19
C ALA A 853 -32.71 20.26 -10.21
N GLY A 854 -31.76 21.04 -9.67
CA GLY A 854 -32.04 22.20 -8.83
C GLY A 854 -32.78 23.32 -9.56
N ALA A 855 -32.35 23.67 -10.77
CA ALA A 855 -33.00 24.70 -11.59
C ALA A 855 -34.45 24.32 -11.98
N MET A 856 -34.71 23.03 -12.21
CA MET A 856 -36.02 22.52 -12.58
C MET A 856 -36.92 22.20 -11.37
N ASN A 857 -36.39 22.30 -10.15
CA ASN A 857 -37.06 21.88 -8.91
C ASN A 857 -37.65 20.45 -8.99
N SER A 858 -36.93 19.55 -9.67
CA SER A 858 -37.41 18.19 -9.94
C SER A 858 -37.23 17.30 -8.71
N ARG A 859 -38.24 16.47 -8.40
CA ARG A 859 -38.20 15.56 -7.25
C ARG A 859 -37.32 14.34 -7.56
N LEU A 860 -36.04 14.41 -7.19
CA LEU A 860 -35.00 13.38 -7.35
C LEU A 860 -34.29 13.14 -6.01
N ILE A 861 -34.10 11.88 -5.63
CA ILE A 861 -33.35 11.49 -4.43
C ILE A 861 -31.96 11.06 -4.87
N VAL A 862 -30.91 11.70 -4.35
CA VAL A 862 -29.52 11.33 -4.60
C VAL A 862 -28.92 10.81 -3.31
N ILE A 863 -28.43 9.58 -3.34
CA ILE A 863 -27.75 8.93 -2.22
C ILE A 863 -26.28 8.84 -2.57
N LEU A 864 -25.48 9.58 -1.81
CA LEU A 864 -24.03 9.49 -1.87
C LEU A 864 -23.57 8.30 -1.00
N ASN A 865 -23.04 7.28 -1.65
CA ASN A 865 -22.36 6.17 -0.99
C ASN A 865 -20.88 6.53 -0.83
N ASP A 866 -20.56 7.20 0.28
CA ASP A 866 -19.20 7.65 0.60
C ASP A 866 -18.44 6.58 1.38
N ASN A 867 -17.49 5.92 0.71
CA ASN A 867 -16.66 4.87 1.27
C ASN A 867 -15.15 5.14 1.14
N ASP A 868 -14.77 6.38 0.78
CA ASP A 868 -13.39 6.85 0.60
C ASP A 868 -12.55 6.03 -0.43
N MET A 869 -13.22 5.27 -1.32
CA MET A 869 -12.60 4.23 -2.14
C MET A 869 -12.99 4.36 -3.62
N SER A 870 -12.10 5.00 -4.39
CA SER A 870 -12.02 4.89 -5.85
C SER A 870 -11.01 3.81 -6.28
N ILE A 871 -10.98 3.43 -7.57
CA ILE A 871 -9.82 2.74 -8.15
C ILE A 871 -8.58 3.69 -8.16
N ALA A 872 -8.81 5.00 -8.30
CA ALA A 872 -8.05 6.20 -7.88
C ALA A 872 -8.12 6.48 -6.35
N PRO A 873 -7.58 7.57 -5.78
CA PRO A 873 -8.33 8.35 -4.79
C PRO A 873 -9.27 9.32 -5.53
N PRO A 874 -10.47 9.64 -5.00
CA PRO A 874 -11.27 10.73 -5.55
C PRO A 874 -10.44 12.02 -5.56
N VAL A 875 -10.36 12.71 -6.70
CA VAL A 875 -9.73 14.03 -6.80
C VAL A 875 -10.81 15.10 -6.87
N GLY A 876 -11.03 15.82 -5.77
CA GLY A 876 -11.96 16.94 -5.73
C GLY A 876 -12.29 17.44 -4.33
N ALA A 877 -12.44 18.76 -4.17
CA ALA A 877 -12.70 19.44 -2.89
C ALA A 877 -13.98 18.96 -2.16
N MET A 878 -14.93 18.35 -2.88
CA MET A 878 -16.22 17.94 -2.33
C MET A 878 -16.16 16.56 -1.64
N SER A 879 -15.34 15.62 -2.12
CA SER A 879 -15.11 14.34 -1.43
C SER A 879 -14.43 14.59 -0.07
N ALA A 880 -13.43 15.47 -0.01
CA ALA A 880 -12.83 15.91 1.25
C ALA A 880 -13.83 16.61 2.20
N TYR A 881 -14.78 17.40 1.67
CA TYR A 881 -15.81 18.06 2.46
C TYR A 881 -16.87 17.08 3.01
N LEU A 882 -17.19 16.01 2.28
CA LEU A 882 -18.16 14.99 2.67
C LEU A 882 -17.57 13.98 3.67
N SER A 883 -16.30 13.60 3.50
CA SER A 883 -15.54 12.81 4.49
C SER A 883 -15.41 13.54 5.84
N GLN A 884 -15.41 14.88 5.86
CA GLN A 884 -15.40 15.70 7.08
C GLN A 884 -16.75 15.74 7.83
N LEU A 885 -17.88 15.57 7.14
CA LEU A 885 -19.22 15.63 7.74
C LEU A 885 -19.64 14.31 8.42
N ILE A 886 -19.04 13.17 8.03
CA ILE A 886 -19.48 11.83 8.46
C ILE A 886 -18.46 11.15 9.41
N SER A 887 -17.21 11.60 9.48
CA SER A 887 -16.14 10.94 10.25
C SER A 887 -16.10 11.32 11.75
N SER A 888 -17.07 10.83 12.53
CA SER A 888 -16.89 10.61 13.97
C SER A 888 -16.72 9.12 14.27
N LYS A 889 -15.50 8.61 14.06
CA LYS A 889 -14.80 7.42 14.63
C LYS A 889 -14.01 6.64 13.56
N PRO A 890 -12.86 6.05 13.93
CA PRO A 890 -11.82 5.68 12.97
C PRO A 890 -11.80 4.18 12.68
N PHE A 891 -11.83 3.79 11.40
CA PHE A 891 -11.16 2.59 10.91
C PHE A 891 -11.03 2.68 9.38
N GLN A 892 -9.79 2.55 8.87
CA GLN A 892 -9.35 2.00 7.57
C GLN A 892 -7.90 2.47 7.35
N SER A 893 -6.89 1.63 7.63
CA SER A 893 -6.37 0.51 6.83
C SER A 893 -5.53 0.93 5.62
N VAL A 894 -4.23 1.12 5.86
CA VAL A 894 -3.00 0.54 5.25
C VAL A 894 -2.89 0.33 3.72
N ARG A 895 -3.95 0.41 2.90
CA ARG A 895 -3.85 0.09 1.46
C ARG A 895 -3.51 1.28 0.55
N SER A 896 -3.41 2.50 1.09
CA SER A 896 -3.09 3.72 0.32
C SER A 896 -1.58 4.02 0.23
N LEU A 897 -0.73 3.32 1.00
CA LEU A 897 0.71 3.61 1.10
C LEU A 897 1.54 3.15 -0.12
N GLY A 898 1.05 2.17 -0.88
CA GLY A 898 1.81 1.56 -1.98
C GLY A 898 1.98 2.45 -3.22
N ARG A 899 1.10 3.44 -3.44
CA ARG A 899 1.11 4.24 -4.67
C ARG A 899 2.00 5.48 -4.64
N VAL A 900 2.45 5.91 -3.47
CA VAL A 900 3.22 7.16 -3.33
C VAL A 900 4.74 6.93 -3.50
N VAL A 901 5.18 5.67 -3.40
CA VAL A 901 6.60 5.28 -3.46
C VAL A 901 7.19 5.31 -4.89
N ALA A 902 6.36 5.23 -5.94
CA ALA A 902 6.85 5.16 -7.33
C ALA A 902 7.51 6.44 -7.88
N LYS A 903 7.34 7.61 -7.23
CA LYS A 903 7.72 8.92 -7.82
C LYS A 903 8.99 9.61 -7.25
N ARG A 904 9.91 8.89 -6.57
CA ARG A 904 11.15 9.49 -5.96
C ARG A 904 12.45 9.18 -6.68
N PHE A 905 12.42 8.37 -7.72
CA PHE A 905 13.67 7.93 -8.32
C PHE A 905 14.25 9.03 -9.24
N PRO A 906 15.58 9.25 -9.26
CA PRO A 906 16.25 10.17 -10.19
C PRO A 906 15.88 9.87 -11.64
N ARG A 907 15.80 10.89 -12.52
CA ARG A 907 15.31 10.78 -13.92
C ARG A 907 15.79 9.58 -14.76
N PRO A 908 17.03 9.04 -14.64
CA PRO A 908 17.41 7.80 -15.32
C PRO A 908 16.75 6.55 -14.73
N ILE A 909 16.57 6.51 -13.40
CA ILE A 909 15.87 5.46 -12.66
C ILE A 909 14.35 5.64 -12.75
N GLU A 910 13.84 6.87 -12.90
CA GLU A 910 12.44 7.14 -13.25
C GLU A 910 12.13 6.65 -14.67
N MET A 911 13.02 6.85 -15.65
CA MET A 911 12.89 6.26 -17.00
C MET A 911 13.03 4.74 -16.99
N ALA A 912 13.88 4.18 -16.12
CA ALA A 912 14.04 2.73 -15.96
C ALA A 912 12.85 2.09 -15.20
N ALA A 913 12.32 2.76 -14.16
CA ALA A 913 11.15 2.34 -13.40
C ALA A 913 9.86 2.51 -14.21
N ARG A 914 9.76 3.53 -15.07
CA ARG A 914 8.64 3.71 -16.00
C ARG A 914 8.70 2.74 -17.18
N ARG A 915 9.90 2.38 -17.66
CA ARG A 915 10.09 1.24 -18.58
C ARG A 915 9.79 -0.10 -17.91
N ALA A 916 10.19 -0.28 -16.65
CA ALA A 916 9.91 -1.49 -15.87
C ALA A 916 8.43 -1.59 -15.47
N GLU A 917 7.74 -0.46 -15.26
CA GLU A 917 6.31 -0.40 -15.03
C GLU A 917 5.55 -0.62 -16.35
N GLU A 918 6.00 -0.11 -17.50
CA GLU A 918 5.48 -0.48 -18.84
C GLU A 918 5.71 -1.97 -19.16
N TYR A 919 6.84 -2.55 -18.75
CA TYR A 919 7.15 -3.98 -18.84
C TYR A 919 6.29 -4.81 -17.89
N ALA A 920 6.13 -4.38 -16.63
CA ALA A 920 5.36 -5.04 -15.58
C ALA A 920 3.85 -4.98 -15.86
N ARG A 921 3.36 -3.89 -16.45
CA ARG A 921 1.97 -3.79 -16.95
C ARG A 921 1.72 -4.75 -18.10
N GLY A 922 2.73 -5.01 -18.92
CA GLY A 922 2.72 -6.07 -19.92
C GLY A 922 2.82 -7.48 -19.32
N LEU A 923 3.47 -7.68 -18.17
CA LEU A 923 3.62 -8.99 -17.51
C LEU A 923 2.41 -9.43 -16.67
N LEU A 924 1.73 -8.49 -16.01
CA LEU A 924 0.54 -8.75 -15.18
C LEU A 924 -0.74 -9.01 -16.00
N THR A 925 -0.76 -8.65 -17.28
CA THR A 925 -1.83 -8.97 -18.24
C THR A 925 -1.63 -10.31 -18.97
N GLY A 926 -0.70 -11.15 -18.48
CA GLY A 926 -0.02 -12.16 -19.30
C GLY A 926 1.05 -11.44 -20.13
N GLY A 927 2.30 -11.94 -20.11
CA GLY A 927 3.54 -11.37 -20.68
C GLY A 927 3.31 -10.40 -21.83
N THR A 928 4.13 -9.32 -21.95
CA THR A 928 3.87 -8.24 -22.92
C THR A 928 3.37 -8.91 -24.18
N LEU A 929 2.20 -8.52 -24.68
CA LEU A 929 1.54 -9.30 -25.73
C LEU A 929 2.48 -9.57 -26.93
N PHE A 930 3.59 -8.83 -27.06
CA PHE A 930 4.74 -9.06 -27.93
C PHE A 930 5.70 -10.22 -27.52
N GLU A 931 6.08 -10.39 -26.26
CA GLU A 931 6.97 -11.47 -25.79
C GLU A 931 6.30 -12.85 -25.81
N ALA A 932 5.00 -12.94 -25.46
CA ALA A 932 4.22 -14.17 -25.62
C ALA A 932 4.02 -14.56 -27.10
N LEU A 933 4.27 -13.63 -28.03
CA LEU A 933 4.27 -13.80 -29.48
C LEU A 933 5.68 -13.90 -30.07
N GLY A 934 6.72 -14.03 -29.23
CA GLY A 934 8.12 -14.27 -29.65
C GLY A 934 8.90 -13.02 -30.06
N ILE A 935 8.52 -11.82 -29.61
CA ILE A 935 9.18 -10.56 -29.98
C ILE A 935 10.05 -10.04 -28.82
N GLU A 936 11.37 -10.09 -29.00
CA GLU A 936 12.37 -9.61 -28.03
C GLU A 936 12.37 -8.07 -27.90
N MET A 937 12.44 -7.56 -26.66
CA MET A 937 12.53 -6.13 -26.36
C MET A 937 13.99 -5.71 -26.10
N PRO A 938 14.56 -4.75 -26.86
CA PRO A 938 15.96 -4.33 -26.69
C PRO A 938 16.19 -3.45 -25.44
N GLU A 939 17.34 -3.61 -24.76
CA GLU A 939 17.75 -2.86 -23.55
C GLU A 939 17.76 -1.32 -23.72
N ARG A 940 17.91 -0.84 -24.96
CA ARG A 940 17.67 0.56 -25.35
C ARG A 940 16.70 0.59 -26.53
N GLY A 941 15.58 1.28 -26.37
CA GLY A 941 14.64 1.50 -27.47
C GLY A 941 15.32 2.18 -28.65
N SER A 942 15.25 1.56 -29.83
CA SER A 942 15.65 2.18 -31.09
C SER A 942 14.60 3.21 -31.49
N ALA A 943 15.02 4.40 -31.92
CA ALA A 943 14.09 5.37 -32.48
C ALA A 943 13.40 4.74 -33.71
N VAL A 944 12.07 4.63 -33.65
CA VAL A 944 11.25 4.21 -34.78
C VAL A 944 10.78 5.47 -35.49
N GLU A 945 10.91 5.50 -36.81
CA GLU A 945 10.37 6.59 -37.60
C GLU A 945 8.83 6.59 -37.50
N ILE A 946 8.27 7.70 -37.00
CA ILE A 946 6.83 7.86 -36.83
C ILE A 946 6.16 7.75 -38.19
N GLY A 947 5.16 6.89 -38.30
CA GLY A 947 4.43 6.66 -39.55
C GLY A 947 5.06 5.63 -40.48
N LYS A 948 6.09 4.90 -40.05
CA LYS A 948 6.65 3.78 -40.82
C LYS A 948 6.26 2.43 -40.23
N GLY A 949 5.69 1.56 -41.06
CA GLY A 949 5.41 0.17 -40.72
C GLY A 949 6.64 -0.73 -40.91
N ARG A 950 6.48 -2.04 -40.72
CA ARG A 950 7.52 -3.04 -41.02
C ARG A 950 6.91 -4.31 -41.61
N ILE A 951 7.64 -4.98 -42.50
CA ILE A 951 7.28 -6.31 -42.98
C ILE A 951 7.95 -7.35 -42.08
N LEU A 952 7.17 -8.33 -41.62
CA LEU A 952 7.64 -9.43 -40.79
C LEU A 952 7.82 -10.72 -41.59
N ARG A 953 7.04 -10.88 -42.66
CA ARG A 953 7.09 -12.01 -43.57
C ARG A 953 6.84 -11.53 -44.98
N GLU A 954 7.69 -11.94 -45.91
CA GLU A 954 7.51 -11.69 -47.35
C GLU A 954 6.70 -12.81 -48.01
N GLY A 955 5.92 -12.43 -49.02
CA GLY A 955 5.08 -13.29 -49.83
C GLY A 955 4.66 -12.59 -51.13
N SER A 956 3.78 -13.22 -51.92
CA SER A 956 3.47 -12.71 -53.27
C SER A 956 1.99 -12.73 -53.68
N LYS A 957 1.09 -13.30 -52.88
CA LYS A 957 -0.32 -13.47 -53.27
C LYS A 957 -1.29 -12.71 -52.38
N VAL A 958 -1.16 -12.87 -51.07
CA VAL A 958 -1.99 -12.20 -50.05
C VAL A 958 -1.09 -11.29 -49.20
N ALA A 959 -1.55 -10.10 -48.84
CA ALA A 959 -0.92 -9.26 -47.83
C ALA A 959 -1.86 -9.07 -46.65
N ILE A 960 -1.35 -9.22 -45.43
CA ILE A 960 -2.05 -8.91 -44.18
C ILE A 960 -1.35 -7.72 -43.52
N LEU A 961 -2.05 -6.61 -43.37
CA LEU A 961 -1.59 -5.40 -42.69
C LEU A 961 -2.30 -5.29 -41.34
N SER A 962 -1.60 -5.63 -40.26
CA SER A 962 -2.15 -5.68 -38.90
C SER A 962 -1.80 -4.41 -38.11
N LEU A 963 -2.78 -3.87 -37.38
CA LEU A 963 -2.62 -2.79 -36.42
C LEU A 963 -3.11 -3.24 -35.04
N GLY A 964 -2.24 -3.18 -34.04
CA GLY A 964 -2.59 -3.49 -32.65
C GLY A 964 -2.23 -4.92 -32.25
N THR A 965 -3.06 -5.56 -31.41
CA THR A 965 -2.65 -6.79 -30.71
C THR A 965 -2.86 -8.08 -31.52
N ARG A 966 -3.49 -8.01 -32.70
CA ARG A 966 -3.77 -9.19 -33.55
C ARG A 966 -2.63 -9.59 -34.49
N LEU A 967 -1.40 -9.18 -34.20
CA LEU A 967 -0.27 -9.44 -35.09
C LEU A 967 0.08 -10.93 -35.19
N ALA A 968 -0.03 -11.67 -34.09
CA ALA A 968 0.22 -13.11 -34.13
C ALA A 968 -0.90 -13.91 -34.75
N ASP A 969 -2.15 -13.50 -34.55
CA ASP A 969 -3.27 -14.10 -35.29
C ASP A 969 -3.08 -13.93 -36.81
N ALA A 970 -2.57 -12.76 -37.24
CA ALA A 970 -2.20 -12.52 -38.63
C ALA A 970 -1.03 -13.40 -39.13
N LEU A 971 0.00 -13.62 -38.30
CA LEU A 971 1.09 -14.54 -38.63
C LEU A 971 0.62 -16.00 -38.72
N ALA A 972 -0.21 -16.45 -37.77
CA ALA A 972 -0.76 -17.80 -37.76
C ALA A 972 -1.73 -18.03 -38.94
N ALA A 973 -2.56 -17.04 -39.28
CA ALA A 973 -3.40 -17.11 -40.48
C ALA A 973 -2.56 -17.15 -41.77
N ALA A 974 -1.42 -16.45 -41.80
CA ALA A 974 -0.48 -16.54 -42.91
C ALA A 974 0.17 -17.93 -43.04
N ASP A 975 0.43 -18.62 -41.92
CA ASP A 975 0.90 -20.01 -41.95
C ASP A 975 -0.16 -20.96 -42.52
N ASP A 976 -1.44 -20.78 -42.17
CA ASP A 976 -2.54 -21.57 -42.74
C ASP A 976 -2.73 -21.31 -44.24
N LEU A 977 -2.63 -20.05 -44.66
CA LEU A 977 -2.66 -19.68 -46.08
C LEU A 977 -1.47 -20.31 -46.83
N ALA A 978 -0.27 -20.28 -46.24
CA ALA A 978 0.91 -20.89 -46.83
C ALA A 978 0.78 -22.42 -46.95
N ALA A 979 0.20 -23.08 -45.95
CA ALA A 979 -0.11 -24.52 -46.00
C ALA A 979 -1.08 -24.86 -47.14
N ARG A 980 -1.92 -23.92 -47.58
CA ARG A 980 -2.82 -24.02 -48.75
C ARG A 980 -2.17 -23.56 -50.07
N GLY A 981 -0.86 -23.31 -50.07
CA GLY A 981 -0.11 -22.84 -51.26
C GLY A 981 -0.33 -21.36 -51.60
N LEU A 982 -0.85 -20.56 -50.66
CA LEU A 982 -1.10 -19.13 -50.83
C LEU A 982 0.01 -18.33 -50.14
N SER A 983 0.98 -17.88 -50.92
CA SER A 983 2.09 -17.07 -50.41
C SER A 983 1.59 -15.75 -49.81
N THR A 984 1.89 -15.52 -48.54
CA THR A 984 1.31 -14.42 -47.75
C THR A 984 2.37 -13.53 -47.11
N THR A 985 2.29 -12.23 -47.39
CA THR A 985 3.05 -11.17 -46.71
C THR A 985 2.33 -10.75 -45.44
N VAL A 986 3.07 -10.56 -44.36
CA VAL A 986 2.54 -10.00 -43.10
C VAL A 986 3.31 -8.75 -42.75
N ALA A 987 2.58 -7.64 -42.58
CA ALA A 987 3.11 -6.35 -42.23
C ALA A 987 2.46 -5.82 -40.94
N ASP A 988 3.29 -5.26 -40.07
CA ASP A 988 2.91 -4.55 -38.85
C ASP A 988 2.85 -3.06 -39.17
N ALA A 989 1.63 -2.50 -39.13
CA ALA A 989 1.38 -1.12 -39.48
C ALA A 989 2.02 -0.14 -38.48
N ARG A 990 2.08 -0.50 -37.19
CA ARG A 990 2.54 0.29 -36.02
C ARG A 990 1.87 1.65 -35.79
N PHE A 991 1.44 2.35 -36.84
CA PHE A 991 0.86 3.68 -36.80
C PHE A 991 -0.40 3.72 -37.65
N ALA A 992 -1.51 4.12 -37.02
CA ALA A 992 -2.71 4.48 -37.77
C ALA A 992 -2.58 5.86 -38.42
N LYS A 993 -1.81 6.77 -37.79
CA LYS A 993 -1.61 8.15 -38.25
C LYS A 993 -0.24 8.70 -37.82
N PRO A 994 0.58 9.27 -38.73
CA PRO A 994 0.38 9.25 -40.17
C PRO A 994 0.46 7.82 -40.73
N LEU A 995 -0.25 7.57 -41.83
CA LEU A 995 -0.27 6.27 -42.52
C LEU A 995 1.03 6.08 -43.30
N ASP A 996 1.61 4.87 -43.29
CA ASP A 996 2.73 4.53 -44.15
C ASP A 996 2.26 4.30 -45.60
N GLU A 997 2.05 5.40 -46.33
CA GLU A 997 1.55 5.39 -47.70
C GLU A 997 2.43 4.54 -48.64
N ASP A 998 3.74 4.49 -48.42
CA ASP A 998 4.66 3.72 -49.26
C ASP A 998 4.51 2.22 -49.02
N LEU A 999 4.42 1.79 -47.76
CA LEU A 999 4.15 0.40 -47.41
C LEU A 999 2.79 -0.04 -47.96
N VAL A 1000 1.74 0.75 -47.76
CA VAL A 1000 0.39 0.42 -48.25
C VAL A 1000 0.38 0.33 -49.77
N ARG A 1001 1.03 1.28 -50.48
CA ARG A 1001 1.16 1.25 -51.94
C ARG A 1001 1.90 0.00 -52.42
N ARG A 1002 2.96 -0.40 -51.72
CA ARG A 1002 3.72 -1.62 -52.02
C ARG A 1002 2.85 -2.86 -51.86
N LEU A 1003 2.22 -3.04 -50.70
CA LEU A 1003 1.37 -4.20 -50.42
C LEU A 1003 0.23 -4.31 -51.43
N ALA A 1004 -0.42 -3.19 -51.77
CA ALA A 1004 -1.47 -3.12 -52.78
C ALA A 1004 -0.99 -3.41 -54.22
N GLY A 1005 0.26 -3.09 -54.55
CA GLY A 1005 0.82 -3.28 -55.88
C GLY A 1005 1.41 -4.67 -56.13
N GLU A 1006 1.88 -5.33 -55.08
CA GLU A 1006 2.58 -6.63 -55.16
C GLU A 1006 1.67 -7.84 -54.89
N HIS A 1007 0.43 -7.62 -54.45
CA HIS A 1007 -0.47 -8.70 -54.01
C HIS A 1007 -1.85 -8.60 -54.68
N GLU A 1008 -2.50 -9.74 -54.86
CA GLU A 1008 -3.88 -9.80 -55.38
C GLU A 1008 -4.92 -9.45 -54.32
N VAL A 1009 -4.61 -9.72 -53.04
CA VAL A 1009 -5.49 -9.51 -51.89
C VAL A 1009 -4.76 -8.73 -50.81
N LEU A 1010 -5.40 -7.69 -50.27
CA LEU A 1010 -4.95 -6.97 -49.08
C LEU A 1010 -6.00 -7.07 -47.97
N ILE A 1011 -5.60 -7.66 -46.85
CA ILE A 1011 -6.37 -7.74 -45.61
C ILE A 1011 -5.84 -6.72 -44.62
N THR A 1012 -6.72 -5.95 -43.99
CA THR A 1012 -6.36 -5.12 -42.83
C THR A 1012 -6.97 -5.71 -41.57
N VAL A 1013 -6.23 -5.73 -40.46
CA VAL A 1013 -6.70 -6.25 -39.18
C VAL A 1013 -6.58 -5.18 -38.11
N GLU A 1014 -7.67 -4.87 -37.40
CA GLU A 1014 -7.67 -3.96 -36.27
C GLU A 1014 -8.72 -4.34 -35.21
N GLU A 1015 -8.44 -3.98 -33.95
CA GLU A 1015 -9.41 -4.02 -32.84
C GLU A 1015 -10.17 -2.68 -32.72
N GLY A 1016 -10.38 -2.02 -33.86
CA GLY A 1016 -11.22 -0.85 -34.02
C GLY A 1016 -12.56 -1.21 -34.66
N ALA A 1017 -13.60 -0.42 -34.40
CA ALA A 1017 -14.88 -0.55 -35.09
C ALA A 1017 -14.82 0.05 -36.51
N ILE A 1018 -15.88 -0.17 -37.29
CA ILE A 1018 -16.03 0.39 -38.64
C ILE A 1018 -15.80 1.91 -38.61
N GLY A 1019 -14.92 2.41 -39.50
CA GLY A 1019 -14.50 3.82 -39.51
C GLY A 1019 -13.08 4.07 -38.99
N GLY A 1020 -12.41 3.03 -38.47
CA GLY A 1020 -11.04 3.08 -37.96
C GLY A 1020 -9.93 3.08 -39.00
N PHE A 1021 -8.87 2.32 -38.72
CA PHE A 1021 -7.65 2.24 -39.52
C PHE A 1021 -7.89 1.73 -40.95
N ALA A 1022 -8.69 0.68 -41.10
CA ALA A 1022 -9.01 0.08 -42.39
C ALA A 1022 -9.68 1.07 -43.34
N THR A 1023 -10.51 1.97 -42.81
CA THR A 1023 -11.15 3.04 -43.60
C THR A 1023 -10.12 4.07 -44.09
N GLN A 1024 -9.12 4.41 -43.28
CA GLN A 1024 -8.04 5.31 -43.69
C GLN A 1024 -7.17 4.69 -44.80
N VAL A 1025 -6.84 3.40 -44.67
CA VAL A 1025 -6.15 2.62 -45.71
C VAL A 1025 -6.99 2.60 -46.99
N MET A 1026 -8.28 2.24 -46.89
CA MET A 1026 -9.19 2.20 -48.04
C MET A 1026 -9.31 3.57 -48.73
N GLN A 1027 -9.40 4.66 -47.97
CA GLN A 1027 -9.46 6.01 -48.52
C GLN A 1027 -8.17 6.35 -49.28
N PHE A 1028 -7.00 5.99 -48.75
CA PHE A 1028 -5.73 6.16 -49.45
C PHE A 1028 -5.67 5.33 -50.75
N LEU A 1029 -6.02 4.04 -50.69
CA LEU A 1029 -6.06 3.14 -51.86
C LEU A 1029 -6.96 3.70 -52.98
N ALA A 1030 -8.15 4.19 -52.62
CA ALA A 1030 -9.09 4.80 -53.55
C ALA A 1030 -8.54 6.09 -54.17
N ARG A 1031 -7.97 6.99 -53.37
CA ARG A 1031 -7.39 8.26 -53.86
C ARG A 1031 -6.20 8.05 -54.80
N GLN A 1032 -5.46 6.96 -54.63
CA GLN A 1032 -4.30 6.62 -55.45
C GLN A 1032 -4.66 5.74 -56.67
N GLY A 1033 -5.93 5.40 -56.87
CA GLY A 1033 -6.36 4.52 -57.98
C GLY A 1033 -5.83 3.08 -57.87
N LEU A 1034 -5.51 2.60 -56.66
CA LEU A 1034 -4.90 1.28 -56.48
C LEU A 1034 -5.92 0.13 -56.61
N PHE A 1035 -7.22 0.42 -56.46
CA PHE A 1035 -8.29 -0.53 -56.76
C PHE A 1035 -8.45 -0.83 -58.26
N ASP A 1036 -8.07 0.11 -59.12
CA ASP A 1036 -8.29 0.03 -60.57
C ASP A 1036 -7.52 -1.13 -61.23
N LYS A 1037 -6.51 -1.67 -60.52
CA LYS A 1037 -5.68 -2.80 -60.95
C LYS A 1037 -6.22 -4.17 -60.53
N GLY A 1038 -7.44 -4.22 -59.97
CA GLY A 1038 -8.08 -5.47 -59.55
C GLY A 1038 -7.70 -5.94 -58.14
N LEU A 1039 -7.12 -5.07 -57.30
CA LEU A 1039 -6.83 -5.38 -55.91
C LEU A 1039 -8.11 -5.71 -55.13
N ARG A 1040 -8.12 -6.87 -54.48
CA ARG A 1040 -9.22 -7.30 -53.61
C ARG A 1040 -8.91 -6.94 -52.17
N PHE A 1041 -9.72 -6.07 -51.57
CA PHE A 1041 -9.52 -5.62 -50.20
C PHE A 1041 -10.59 -6.17 -49.25
N ARG A 1042 -10.21 -6.64 -48.07
CA ARG A 1042 -11.15 -7.00 -46.99
C ARG A 1042 -10.67 -6.45 -45.64
N PRO A 1043 -11.49 -5.62 -44.98
CA PRO A 1043 -11.22 -5.21 -43.61
C PRO A 1043 -11.70 -6.29 -42.62
N VAL A 1044 -10.88 -6.57 -41.61
CA VAL A 1044 -11.20 -7.36 -40.43
C VAL A 1044 -11.17 -6.40 -39.24
N THR A 1045 -12.36 -6.01 -38.78
CA THR A 1045 -12.59 -5.00 -37.75
C THR A 1045 -13.62 -5.50 -36.76
N LEU A 1046 -13.73 -4.86 -35.59
CA LEU A 1046 -14.85 -5.12 -34.70
C LEU A 1046 -16.19 -4.79 -35.38
N PRO A 1047 -17.24 -5.60 -35.16
CA PRO A 1047 -18.54 -5.39 -35.78
C PRO A 1047 -19.28 -4.19 -35.15
N ASP A 1048 -20.25 -3.64 -35.89
CA ASP A 1048 -21.06 -2.48 -35.44
C ASP A 1048 -22.23 -2.92 -34.53
N PHE A 1049 -21.91 -3.66 -33.48
CA PHE A 1049 -22.83 -4.00 -32.39
C PHE A 1049 -22.05 -4.23 -31.09
N PHE A 1050 -22.71 -4.05 -29.94
CA PHE A 1050 -22.11 -4.33 -28.64
C PHE A 1050 -21.98 -5.83 -28.42
N ILE A 1051 -20.78 -6.27 -28.04
CA ILE A 1051 -20.48 -7.65 -27.65
C ILE A 1051 -20.70 -7.80 -26.13
N ASP A 1052 -21.54 -8.76 -25.74
CA ASP A 1052 -21.83 -9.04 -24.33
C ASP A 1052 -20.62 -9.69 -23.61
N HIS A 1053 -20.64 -9.72 -22.28
CA HIS A 1053 -19.56 -10.28 -21.48
C HIS A 1053 -19.38 -11.78 -21.72
N ASP A 1054 -18.15 -12.21 -21.99
CA ASP A 1054 -17.71 -13.60 -22.04
C ASP A 1054 -16.18 -13.62 -21.88
N LYS A 1055 -15.56 -14.79 -22.00
CA LYS A 1055 -14.11 -14.92 -22.13
C LYS A 1055 -13.61 -14.13 -23.36
N PRO A 1056 -12.50 -13.38 -23.27
CA PRO A 1056 -11.99 -12.56 -24.38
C PRO A 1056 -11.83 -13.33 -25.69
N GLU A 1057 -11.39 -14.59 -25.64
CA GLU A 1057 -11.19 -15.42 -26.83
C GLU A 1057 -12.51 -15.66 -27.59
N ARG A 1058 -13.62 -15.88 -26.86
CA ARG A 1058 -14.95 -16.04 -27.46
C ARG A 1058 -15.49 -14.73 -28.02
N GLN A 1059 -15.21 -13.61 -27.35
CA GLN A 1059 -15.60 -12.29 -27.84
C GLN A 1059 -14.88 -11.95 -29.15
N LEU A 1060 -13.57 -12.27 -29.25
CA LEU A 1060 -12.78 -12.07 -30.46
C LEU A 1060 -13.22 -13.01 -31.59
N ALA A 1061 -13.54 -14.27 -31.28
CA ALA A 1061 -14.08 -15.21 -32.27
C ALA A 1061 -15.45 -14.76 -32.79
N LEU A 1062 -16.34 -14.27 -31.90
CA LEU A 1062 -17.62 -13.68 -32.28
C LEU A 1062 -17.46 -12.44 -33.17
N ALA A 1063 -16.44 -11.62 -32.87
CA ALA A 1063 -16.10 -10.46 -33.69
C ALA A 1063 -15.46 -10.84 -35.04
N GLY A 1064 -14.95 -12.07 -35.18
CA GLY A 1064 -14.26 -12.54 -36.39
C GLY A 1064 -12.91 -11.85 -36.61
N VAL A 1065 -12.25 -11.38 -35.56
CA VAL A 1065 -10.93 -10.70 -35.62
C VAL A 1065 -9.77 -11.60 -35.18
N ASP A 1066 -10.06 -12.86 -34.91
CA ASP A 1066 -9.09 -13.91 -34.58
C ASP A 1066 -8.48 -14.55 -35.84
N ARG A 1067 -7.58 -15.52 -35.64
CA ARG A 1067 -6.93 -16.28 -36.72
C ARG A 1067 -7.91 -16.84 -37.74
N GLU A 1068 -9.01 -17.44 -37.29
CA GLU A 1068 -10.01 -18.06 -38.17
C GLU A 1068 -10.74 -17.01 -39.02
N GLY A 1069 -11.13 -15.88 -38.41
CA GLY A 1069 -11.75 -14.76 -39.12
C GLY A 1069 -10.83 -14.13 -40.17
N ILE A 1070 -9.54 -13.94 -39.85
CA ILE A 1070 -8.54 -13.42 -40.80
C ILE A 1070 -8.34 -14.37 -41.98
N LEU A 1071 -8.22 -15.68 -41.71
CA LEU A 1071 -8.09 -16.71 -42.72
C LEU A 1071 -9.33 -16.76 -43.63
N ALA A 1072 -10.54 -16.73 -43.04
CA ALA A 1072 -11.79 -16.73 -43.76
C ALA A 1072 -11.92 -15.51 -44.69
N ALA A 1073 -11.55 -14.31 -44.22
CA ALA A 1073 -11.56 -13.09 -45.03
C ALA A 1073 -10.63 -13.19 -46.25
N ALA A 1074 -9.44 -13.76 -46.09
CA ALA A 1074 -8.49 -13.98 -47.18
C ALA A 1074 -9.00 -15.00 -48.22
N LEU A 1075 -9.53 -16.14 -47.77
CA LEU A 1075 -10.08 -17.19 -48.65
C LEU A 1075 -11.33 -16.70 -49.40
N GLN A 1076 -12.21 -15.97 -48.71
CA GLN A 1076 -13.39 -15.34 -49.31
C GLN A 1076 -12.99 -14.33 -50.38
N ALA A 1077 -11.96 -13.51 -50.16
CA ALA A 1077 -11.43 -12.60 -51.17
C ALA A 1077 -10.90 -13.36 -52.40
N LEU A 1078 -10.24 -14.50 -52.20
CA LEU A 1078 -9.72 -15.35 -53.27
C LEU A 1078 -10.80 -16.14 -54.03
N GLY A 1079 -12.04 -16.18 -53.54
CA GLY A 1079 -13.14 -16.93 -54.15
C GLY A 1079 -13.10 -18.43 -53.87
N GLN A 1080 -12.39 -18.87 -52.82
CA GLN A 1080 -12.36 -20.25 -52.36
C GLN A 1080 -13.36 -20.40 -51.21
N GLN A 1081 -14.44 -21.16 -51.41
CA GLN A 1081 -15.43 -21.44 -50.36
C GLN A 1081 -15.08 -22.68 -49.55
N GLU A 1082 -15.09 -22.54 -48.22
CA GLU A 1082 -15.79 -23.47 -47.34
C GLU A 1082 -16.74 -22.67 -46.43
N VAL A 1083 -17.94 -23.21 -46.30
CA VAL A 1083 -19.14 -22.77 -45.55
C VAL A 1083 -18.87 -22.99 -44.05
N GLU A 1084 -19.20 -22.16 -43.06
CA GLU A 1084 -20.46 -21.50 -42.69
C GLU A 1084 -20.10 -20.40 -41.66
N SER A 1085 -20.59 -19.16 -41.82
CA SER A 1085 -20.53 -18.15 -40.75
C SER A 1085 -21.44 -18.62 -39.62
N PRO A 1086 -21.05 -18.55 -38.33
CA PRO A 1086 -22.00 -18.78 -37.25
C PRO A 1086 -23.17 -17.84 -37.46
N ALA A 1087 -24.38 -18.41 -37.51
CA ALA A 1087 -25.60 -17.69 -37.77
C ALA A 1087 -25.73 -16.50 -36.81
N ARG A 1088 -26.14 -15.35 -37.37
CA ARG A 1088 -26.71 -14.24 -36.59
C ARG A 1088 -27.78 -14.81 -35.66
N ALA A 1089 -27.52 -14.76 -34.35
CA ALA A 1089 -28.55 -14.87 -33.31
C ALA A 1089 -29.00 -13.46 -32.93
#